data_AF-A0A2G8MWE7-F1
#
_entry.id   AF-A0A2G8MWE7-F1
#
_cell.length_a   1.000
_cell.length_b   1.000
_cell.length_c   1.000
_cell.angle_alpha   90.00
_cell.angle_beta   90.00
_cell.angle_gamma   90.00
#
_symmetry.space_group_name_H-M   'P 1'
#
loop_
_entity.id
_entity.type
_entity.pdbx_description
1 polymer ?
#
loop_
_entity_poly.entity_id
_entity_poly.type
_entity_poly.pdbx_seq_one_letter_code
_entity_poly.pdbx_strand_id
1 'polypeptide(L)'
;MNHVRAWLLGCALTLLGTPALADLQLELQATSLDPQQTQASQALLDEAMAKLPPLFKQRLDRRVSVSWSDNMPADAYGQASLVSTLELNRRLLPSLTDGSAASERTNRPHGTVREELLATVLHELTHIYDRARLWPGSERSLIARCARQRAALGKIGQLAECRSQAERRFTLSDDPRFLDLAGWPQYVGRRGEREQHNAQFMRSPDSYELSSPKEYIAVNMEYFLLDPSYGCRRPALNQYLRDHFGWAPPQNTCAKGLPFINAGSDFARQPLGEIDPERVYEVDFLLAEANQNLVSRWGHSMLRLVICKPGRPRGPDCRLDLDQSLVLSYRAFVNDVQLSSWDGLVGAYPSRLFVLPLGQVIDEYTKTELRSLASVPLKLNRDEIENLVRQAAEMHWSYDGNYWFLSNNCAVESLKLLRSGTANPRLNDLDSIMPNGLLAVLKGRGLADTRVLDDPREALRLGYRFDSYRERYQAMFDVLRKQLPIRQTEVEDWLALDAEQRRPWFDKADLRTSAALLLLEQASLRRQLLLAQDEVKQRYLNAAALKDGSINKADETLKQMLANSGFLSRPAELLDAKGYGLPQPDERAHLEQVSAERQAKLLRLSTDLDKEVRALLEPSRAKEIAAVEANVKHIGEHLRALHKAAGGLQLP
;
A
#
# COMPACT_ATOMS: atom_id res chain seq x y z
N MET A 1 28.35 70.75 -8.07
CA MET A 1 27.46 70.09 -7.07
C MET A 1 26.07 69.71 -7.59
N ASN A 2 25.58 70.23 -8.74
CA ASN A 2 24.20 69.96 -9.20
C ASN A 2 24.01 68.63 -9.97
N HIS A 3 25.02 68.13 -10.68
CA HIS A 3 24.88 66.88 -11.46
C HIS A 3 24.88 65.60 -10.60
N VAL A 4 25.60 65.60 -9.48
CA VAL A 4 25.66 64.44 -8.55
C VAL A 4 24.35 64.27 -7.78
N ARG A 5 23.68 65.39 -7.43
CA ARG A 5 22.35 65.35 -6.79
C ARG A 5 21.27 64.86 -7.75
N ALA A 6 21.33 65.25 -9.03
CA ALA A 6 20.39 64.75 -10.05
C ALA A 6 20.55 63.24 -10.31
N TRP A 7 21.78 62.72 -10.30
CA TRP A 7 22.06 61.29 -10.45
C TRP A 7 21.58 60.47 -9.23
N LEU A 8 21.80 60.97 -8.02
CA LEU A 8 21.33 60.31 -6.79
C LEU A 8 19.79 60.31 -6.65
N LEU A 9 19.11 61.37 -7.12
CA LEU A 9 17.65 61.42 -7.21
C LEU A 9 17.09 60.46 -8.27
N GLY A 10 17.79 60.31 -9.41
CA GLY A 10 17.44 59.33 -10.44
C GLY A 10 17.55 57.88 -9.94
N CYS A 11 18.63 57.54 -9.23
CA CYS A 11 18.80 56.21 -8.62
C CYS A 11 17.79 55.94 -7.49
N ALA A 12 17.41 56.96 -6.72
CA ALA A 12 16.39 56.84 -5.68
C ALA A 12 14.97 56.61 -6.26
N LEU A 13 14.65 57.23 -7.40
CA LEU A 13 13.38 57.03 -8.11
C LEU A 13 13.28 55.64 -8.79
N THR A 14 14.39 55.04 -9.22
CA THR A 14 14.40 53.66 -9.71
C THR A 14 14.31 52.61 -8.59
N LEU A 15 14.66 52.97 -7.35
CA LEU A 15 14.52 52.11 -6.16
C LEU A 15 13.14 52.22 -5.49
N LEU A 16 12.36 53.26 -5.82
CA LEU A 16 10.99 53.49 -5.33
C LEU A 16 9.92 53.09 -6.35
N GLY A 17 10.30 52.60 -7.52
CA GLY A 17 9.36 51.91 -8.39
C GLY A 17 8.85 50.67 -7.66
N THR A 18 7.60 50.68 -7.23
CA THR A 18 6.90 49.45 -6.84
C THR A 18 7.18 48.43 -7.94
N PRO A 19 7.70 47.22 -7.63
CA PRO A 19 7.79 46.20 -8.66
C PRO A 19 6.37 46.08 -9.23
N ALA A 20 6.22 46.29 -10.53
CA ALA A 20 4.98 45.91 -11.18
C ALA A 20 4.83 44.41 -10.88
N LEU A 21 3.94 44.07 -9.96
CA LEU A 21 3.58 42.68 -9.67
C LEU A 21 2.84 42.22 -10.91
N ALA A 22 3.60 41.74 -11.88
CA ALA A 22 3.04 41.11 -13.05
C ALA A 22 2.64 39.69 -12.61
N ASP A 23 1.33 39.47 -12.59
CA ASP A 23 0.69 38.18 -12.31
C ASP A 23 0.39 37.50 -13.65
N LEU A 24 0.06 36.20 -13.63
CA LEU A 24 -0.55 35.52 -14.77
C LEU A 24 -1.74 36.32 -15.32
N GLN A 25 -1.75 36.55 -16.64
CA GLN A 25 -2.83 37.20 -17.37
C GLN A 25 -3.31 36.28 -18.50
N LEU A 26 -4.62 36.11 -18.64
CA LEU A 26 -5.23 35.38 -19.75
C LEU A 26 -5.83 36.40 -20.73
N GLU A 27 -5.30 36.46 -21.95
CA GLU A 27 -5.72 37.43 -22.98
C GLU A 27 -6.53 36.72 -24.07
N LEU A 28 -7.85 36.89 -24.04
CA LEU A 28 -8.74 36.33 -25.05
C LEU A 28 -8.57 37.04 -26.40
N GLN A 29 -8.26 36.28 -27.45
CA GLN A 29 -8.19 36.73 -28.83
C GLN A 29 -9.60 36.83 -29.43
N ALA A 30 -10.26 37.98 -29.21
CA ALA A 30 -11.68 38.18 -29.54
C ALA A 30 -11.97 38.53 -31.03
N THR A 31 -10.95 38.66 -31.89
CA THR A 31 -11.12 39.18 -33.27
C THR A 31 -12.11 38.37 -34.12
N SER A 32 -12.33 37.09 -33.80
CA SER A 32 -13.25 36.19 -34.52
C SER A 32 -14.51 35.82 -33.71
N LEU A 33 -14.79 36.55 -32.62
CA LEU A 33 -15.89 36.28 -31.70
C LEU A 33 -16.92 37.41 -31.76
N ASP A 34 -18.19 37.05 -31.70
CA ASP A 34 -19.27 38.03 -31.45
C ASP A 34 -19.29 38.46 -29.95
N PRO A 35 -20.12 39.45 -29.56
CA PRO A 35 -20.17 39.91 -28.17
C PRO A 35 -20.60 38.85 -27.16
N GLN A 36 -21.53 37.95 -27.50
CA GLN A 36 -22.00 36.90 -26.60
C GLN A 36 -20.92 35.83 -26.42
N GLN A 37 -20.27 35.43 -27.51
CA GLN A 37 -19.14 34.49 -27.50
C GLN A 37 -17.97 35.03 -26.68
N THR A 38 -17.68 36.32 -26.83
CA THR A 38 -16.64 37.01 -26.05
C THR A 38 -16.97 37.00 -24.56
N GLN A 39 -18.20 37.33 -24.19
CA GLN A 39 -18.65 37.32 -22.80
C GLN A 39 -18.57 35.92 -22.17
N ALA A 40 -19.07 34.90 -22.87
CA ALA A 40 -19.07 33.52 -22.38
C ALA A 40 -17.64 32.96 -22.23
N SER A 41 -16.77 33.26 -23.19
CA SER A 41 -15.34 32.90 -23.14
C SER A 41 -14.64 33.61 -21.99
N GLN A 42 -14.85 34.92 -21.81
CA GLN A 42 -14.22 35.67 -20.72
C GLN A 42 -14.68 35.16 -19.36
N ALA A 43 -15.97 34.85 -19.18
CA ALA A 43 -16.49 34.30 -17.93
C ALA A 43 -15.84 32.95 -17.56
N LEU A 44 -15.56 32.09 -18.54
CA LEU A 44 -14.82 30.84 -18.33
C LEU A 44 -13.39 31.11 -17.84
N LEU A 45 -12.68 32.07 -18.45
CA LEU A 45 -11.31 32.41 -18.08
C LEU A 45 -11.22 33.10 -16.72
N ASP A 46 -12.16 33.99 -16.41
CA ASP A 46 -12.25 34.66 -15.11
C ASP A 46 -12.49 33.65 -13.98
N GLU A 47 -13.36 32.66 -14.21
CA GLU A 47 -13.57 31.57 -13.25
C GLU A 47 -12.30 30.73 -13.05
N ALA A 48 -11.61 30.35 -14.13
CA ALA A 48 -10.35 29.63 -14.04
C ALA A 48 -9.31 30.41 -13.21
N MET A 49 -9.14 31.71 -13.49
CA MET A 49 -8.25 32.60 -12.74
C MET A 49 -8.62 32.75 -11.26
N ALA A 50 -9.92 32.73 -10.95
CA ALA A 50 -10.41 32.79 -9.58
C ALA A 50 -10.10 31.50 -8.79
N LYS A 51 -10.11 30.34 -9.45
CA LYS A 51 -9.80 29.05 -8.83
C LYS A 51 -8.31 28.79 -8.65
N LEU A 52 -7.43 29.38 -9.47
CA LEU A 52 -5.98 29.15 -9.37
C LEU A 52 -5.37 29.63 -8.03
N PRO A 53 -4.38 28.91 -7.47
CA PRO A 53 -3.69 29.34 -6.26
C PRO A 53 -3.05 30.73 -6.41
N PRO A 54 -3.04 31.57 -5.36
CA PRO A 54 -2.37 32.87 -5.42
C PRO A 54 -0.90 32.78 -5.84
N LEU A 55 -0.14 31.84 -5.25
CA LEU A 55 1.27 31.63 -5.62
C LEU A 55 1.45 31.09 -7.04
N PHE A 56 0.45 30.40 -7.59
CA PHE A 56 0.50 29.96 -9.00
C PHE A 56 0.53 31.19 -9.93
N LYS A 57 -0.42 32.12 -9.71
CA LYS A 57 -0.56 33.35 -10.51
C LYS A 57 0.67 34.24 -10.40
N GLN A 58 1.17 34.42 -9.17
CA GLN A 58 2.34 35.23 -8.88
C GLN A 58 3.64 34.68 -9.47
N ARG A 59 3.85 33.36 -9.41
CA ARG A 59 5.10 32.76 -9.87
C ARG A 59 5.15 32.61 -11.38
N LEU A 60 4.02 32.35 -12.04
CA LEU A 60 4.02 32.12 -13.48
C LEU A 60 4.30 33.41 -14.26
N ASP A 61 3.84 34.57 -13.75
CA ASP A 61 4.10 35.92 -14.28
C ASP A 61 4.24 35.94 -15.81
N ARG A 62 3.12 35.73 -16.50
CA ARG A 62 3.09 35.60 -17.96
C ARG A 62 1.72 35.97 -18.53
N ARG A 63 1.73 36.52 -19.74
CA ARG A 63 0.55 36.64 -20.58
C ARG A 63 0.35 35.38 -21.41
N VAL A 64 -0.80 34.73 -21.25
CA VAL A 64 -1.22 33.57 -22.03
C VAL A 64 -2.31 34.01 -22.99
N SER A 65 -2.02 33.94 -24.28
CA SER A 65 -3.00 34.23 -25.34
C SER A 65 -3.97 33.06 -25.46
N VAL A 66 -5.26 33.34 -25.31
CA VAL A 66 -6.32 32.34 -25.40
C VAL A 66 -7.12 32.53 -26.68
N SER A 67 -7.27 31.49 -27.49
CA SER A 67 -8.02 31.55 -28.75
C SER A 67 -8.92 30.33 -28.94
N TRP A 68 -9.86 30.43 -29.88
CA TRP A 68 -10.68 29.30 -30.31
C TRP A 68 -10.20 28.80 -31.67
N SER A 69 -9.96 27.49 -31.80
CA SER A 69 -9.39 26.86 -33.00
C SER A 69 -10.39 25.91 -33.67
N ASP A 70 -10.50 25.99 -34.99
CA ASP A 70 -11.24 25.03 -35.82
C ASP A 70 -10.42 23.78 -36.15
N ASN A 71 -9.10 23.82 -35.92
CA ASN A 71 -8.14 22.81 -36.32
C ASN A 71 -7.81 21.85 -35.16
N MET A 72 -8.86 21.36 -34.47
CA MET A 72 -8.72 20.44 -33.34
C MET A 72 -9.57 19.17 -33.57
N PRO A 73 -9.08 17.98 -33.16
CA PRO A 73 -9.87 16.74 -33.18
C PRO A 73 -11.20 16.90 -32.42
N ALA A 74 -12.19 16.08 -32.77
CA ALA A 74 -13.54 16.20 -32.20
C ALA A 74 -13.61 15.90 -30.70
N ASP A 75 -12.68 15.09 -30.21
CA ASP A 75 -12.57 14.60 -28.85
C ASP A 75 -11.68 15.48 -27.95
N ALA A 76 -10.92 16.41 -28.54
CA ALA A 76 -10.07 17.34 -27.80
C ALA A 76 -10.83 18.62 -27.44
N TYR A 77 -10.63 19.10 -26.21
CA TYR A 77 -11.29 20.31 -25.70
C TYR A 77 -10.38 21.54 -25.76
N GLY A 78 -9.08 21.33 -25.62
CA GLY A 78 -8.08 22.38 -25.69
C GLY A 78 -6.66 21.83 -25.80
N GLN A 79 -5.71 22.72 -26.00
CA GLN A 79 -4.28 22.45 -25.97
C GLN A 79 -3.50 23.72 -25.64
N ALA A 80 -2.37 23.62 -24.94
CA ALA A 80 -1.43 24.72 -24.76
C ALA A 80 -0.12 24.51 -25.53
N SER A 81 0.46 25.63 -25.99
CA SER A 81 1.85 25.63 -26.42
C SER A 81 2.81 25.44 -25.24
N LEU A 82 4.10 25.35 -25.57
CA LEU A 82 5.14 25.20 -24.55
C LEU A 82 5.26 26.41 -23.63
N VAL A 83 4.78 27.59 -24.03
CA VAL A 83 5.17 28.85 -23.39
C VAL A 83 3.99 29.75 -23.02
N SER A 84 3.10 30.09 -23.95
CA SER A 84 2.21 31.27 -23.75
C SER A 84 0.93 31.28 -24.57
N THR A 85 0.47 30.16 -25.11
CA THR A 85 -0.81 30.10 -25.83
C THR A 85 -1.64 28.94 -25.34
N LEU A 86 -2.96 29.13 -25.33
CA LEU A 86 -3.97 28.13 -25.01
C LEU A 86 -5.07 28.22 -26.08
N GLU A 87 -5.29 27.13 -26.79
CA GLU A 87 -6.35 27.04 -27.80
C GLU A 87 -7.47 26.16 -27.27
N LEU A 88 -8.72 26.61 -27.39
CA LEU A 88 -9.92 25.85 -27.08
C LEU A 88 -10.61 25.39 -28.37
N ASN A 89 -11.28 24.24 -28.34
CA ASN A 89 -11.96 23.71 -29.52
C ASN A 89 -13.20 24.54 -29.88
N ARG A 90 -13.18 25.21 -31.03
CA ARG A 90 -14.26 26.12 -31.47
C ARG A 90 -15.64 25.45 -31.55
N ARG A 91 -15.70 24.12 -31.66
CA ARG A 91 -16.96 23.35 -31.67
C ARG A 91 -17.74 23.42 -30.36
N LEU A 92 -17.07 23.73 -29.25
CA LEU A 92 -17.69 23.83 -27.92
C LEU A 92 -18.18 25.25 -27.59
N LEU A 93 -17.79 26.23 -28.41
CA LEU A 93 -18.16 27.64 -28.20
C LEU A 93 -19.68 27.88 -28.31
N PRO A 94 -20.44 27.28 -29.25
CA PRO A 94 -21.88 27.50 -29.33
C PRO A 94 -22.63 27.13 -28.05
N SER A 95 -22.39 25.94 -27.50
CA SER A 95 -23.07 25.48 -26.28
C SER A 95 -22.60 26.23 -25.02
N LEU A 96 -21.35 26.71 -25.02
CA LEU A 96 -20.88 27.62 -23.98
C LEU A 96 -21.61 28.98 -24.05
N THR A 97 -21.88 29.48 -25.25
CA THR A 97 -22.47 30.81 -25.48
C THR A 97 -23.96 30.83 -25.18
N ASP A 98 -24.71 29.82 -25.60
CA ASP A 98 -26.16 29.72 -25.35
C ASP A 98 -26.49 29.16 -23.94
N GLY A 99 -25.48 28.72 -23.19
CA GLY A 99 -25.58 28.21 -21.82
C GLY A 99 -25.94 26.73 -21.71
N SER A 100 -26.22 26.04 -22.82
CA SER A 100 -26.57 24.61 -22.81
C SER A 100 -25.44 23.73 -22.25
N ALA A 101 -24.18 24.15 -22.39
CA ALA A 101 -22.99 23.45 -21.88
C ALA A 101 -23.04 23.17 -20.36
N ALA A 102 -23.77 23.98 -19.58
CA ALA A 102 -23.93 23.77 -18.14
C ALA A 102 -24.77 22.53 -17.80
N SER A 103 -25.61 22.08 -18.73
CA SER A 103 -26.53 20.94 -18.56
C SER A 103 -26.21 19.77 -19.48
N GLU A 104 -25.50 20.02 -20.59
CA GLU A 104 -25.09 19.00 -21.55
C GLU A 104 -24.10 18.03 -20.89
N ARG A 105 -24.53 16.79 -20.70
CA ARG A 105 -23.74 15.74 -20.04
C ARG A 105 -22.69 15.18 -20.98
N THR A 106 -21.51 14.92 -20.44
CA THR A 106 -20.42 14.26 -21.14
C THR A 106 -20.20 12.86 -20.56
N ASN A 107 -19.50 12.01 -21.32
CA ASN A 107 -18.95 10.75 -20.81
C ASN A 107 -17.53 10.95 -20.22
N ARG A 108 -17.12 12.20 -20.00
CA ARG A 108 -15.83 12.59 -19.44
C ARG A 108 -15.95 12.84 -17.93
N PRO A 109 -14.83 12.92 -17.19
CA PRO A 109 -14.86 12.81 -15.73
C PRO A 109 -15.58 13.94 -14.97
N HIS A 110 -15.58 15.17 -15.48
CA HIS A 110 -16.21 16.35 -14.87
C HIS A 110 -17.69 16.51 -15.23
N GLY A 111 -18.20 15.69 -16.14
CA GLY A 111 -19.62 15.37 -16.28
C GLY A 111 -20.48 16.32 -17.10
N THR A 112 -20.16 17.60 -17.25
CA THR A 112 -20.82 18.52 -18.19
C THR A 112 -19.82 19.22 -19.10
N VAL A 113 -20.24 19.65 -20.28
CA VAL A 113 -19.36 20.34 -21.24
C VAL A 113 -18.73 21.59 -20.59
N ARG A 114 -19.49 22.30 -19.74
CA ARG A 114 -19.00 23.50 -19.05
C ARG A 114 -17.89 23.20 -18.03
N GLU A 115 -18.05 22.14 -17.23
CA GLU A 115 -17.03 21.74 -16.26
C GLU A 115 -15.80 21.16 -16.96
N GLU A 116 -15.98 20.41 -18.04
CA GLU A 116 -14.87 19.92 -18.87
C GLU A 116 -14.06 21.05 -19.52
N LEU A 117 -14.73 22.10 -20.01
CA LEU A 117 -14.06 23.30 -20.54
C LEU A 117 -13.25 24.01 -19.45
N LEU A 118 -13.80 24.13 -18.24
CA LEU A 118 -13.11 24.75 -17.10
C LEU A 118 -11.89 23.93 -16.67
N ALA A 119 -12.08 22.61 -16.51
CA ALA A 119 -11.01 21.67 -16.23
C ALA A 119 -9.91 21.75 -17.29
N THR A 120 -10.27 21.81 -18.58
CA THR A 120 -9.32 21.95 -19.69
C THR A 120 -8.48 23.22 -19.54
N VAL A 121 -9.08 24.38 -19.23
CA VAL A 121 -8.29 25.61 -19.02
C VAL A 121 -7.31 25.44 -17.86
N LEU A 122 -7.75 24.87 -16.74
CA LEU A 122 -6.89 24.62 -15.57
C LEU A 122 -5.77 23.60 -15.87
N HIS A 123 -6.07 22.56 -16.63
CA HIS A 123 -5.14 21.54 -17.09
C HIS A 123 -4.01 22.16 -17.91
N GLU A 124 -4.36 22.91 -18.95
CA GLU A 124 -3.41 23.52 -19.85
C GLU A 124 -2.55 24.60 -19.17
N LEU A 125 -3.13 25.38 -18.26
CA LEU A 125 -2.36 26.31 -17.44
C LEU A 125 -1.37 25.57 -16.52
N THR A 126 -1.76 24.40 -15.99
CA THR A 126 -0.87 23.57 -15.18
C THR A 126 0.34 23.07 -15.98
N HIS A 127 0.15 22.67 -17.24
CA HIS A 127 1.27 22.37 -18.12
C HIS A 127 2.22 23.55 -18.33
N ILE A 128 1.69 24.75 -18.54
CA ILE A 128 2.51 25.96 -18.70
C ILE A 128 3.30 26.24 -17.41
N TYR A 129 2.67 26.14 -16.24
CA TYR A 129 3.32 26.30 -14.93
C TYR A 129 4.42 25.26 -14.69
N ASP A 130 4.14 24.01 -15.00
CA ASP A 130 5.07 22.91 -14.83
C ASP A 130 6.31 23.07 -15.73
N ARG A 131 6.16 23.60 -16.93
CA ARG A 131 7.27 23.89 -17.86
C ARG A 131 8.09 25.11 -17.48
N ALA A 132 7.57 26.00 -16.64
CA ALA A 132 8.19 27.29 -16.33
C ALA A 132 9.37 27.22 -15.31
N ARG A 133 9.69 26.05 -14.74
CA ARG A 133 10.81 25.83 -13.80
C ARG A 133 10.78 26.76 -12.59
N LEU A 134 9.61 26.88 -11.97
CA LEU A 134 9.30 27.81 -10.89
C LEU A 134 9.69 27.25 -9.51
N TRP A 135 10.90 26.70 -9.41
CA TRP A 135 11.41 26.09 -8.17
C TRP A 135 11.64 27.13 -7.07
N PRO A 136 11.26 26.84 -5.81
CA PRO A 136 11.71 27.56 -4.62
C PRO A 136 13.24 27.72 -4.58
N GLY A 137 13.72 28.79 -3.93
CA GLY A 137 15.15 29.15 -3.96
C GLY A 137 16.09 28.06 -3.42
N SER A 138 15.69 27.36 -2.36
CA SER A 138 16.45 26.24 -1.79
C SER A 138 16.54 25.05 -2.75
N GLU A 139 15.41 24.70 -3.38
CA GLU A 139 15.33 23.61 -4.35
C GLU A 139 16.13 23.93 -5.62
N ARG A 140 16.00 25.15 -6.16
CA ARG A 140 16.82 25.61 -7.29
C ARG A 140 18.31 25.48 -7.02
N SER A 141 18.73 25.82 -5.80
CA SER A 141 20.13 25.71 -5.37
C SER A 141 20.58 24.25 -5.27
N LEU A 142 19.71 23.35 -4.77
CA LEU A 142 19.95 21.90 -4.74
C LEU A 142 20.07 21.34 -6.16
N ILE A 143 19.10 21.61 -7.04
CA ILE A 143 19.09 21.15 -8.43
C ILE A 143 20.38 21.57 -9.16
N ALA A 144 20.74 22.86 -9.08
CA ALA A 144 21.96 23.37 -9.71
C ALA A 144 23.24 22.72 -9.15
N ARG A 145 23.32 22.50 -7.82
CA ARG A 145 24.43 21.78 -7.18
C ARG A 145 24.52 20.34 -7.69
N CYS A 146 23.39 19.64 -7.71
CA CYS A 146 23.32 18.24 -8.12
C CYS A 146 23.61 18.04 -9.62
N ALA A 147 23.17 18.96 -10.48
CA ALA A 147 23.48 18.97 -11.89
C ALA A 147 24.99 19.14 -12.14
N ARG A 148 25.63 20.11 -11.46
CA ARG A 148 27.10 20.30 -11.53
C ARG A 148 27.85 19.07 -11.01
N GLN A 149 27.41 18.50 -9.89
CA GLN A 149 28.04 17.31 -9.33
C GLN A 149 27.93 16.13 -10.29
N ARG A 150 26.77 15.92 -10.92
CA ARG A 150 26.57 14.86 -11.91
C ARG A 150 27.50 15.03 -13.10
N ALA A 151 27.66 16.26 -13.61
CA ALA A 151 28.55 16.54 -14.72
C ALA A 151 30.02 16.25 -14.37
N ALA A 152 30.43 16.49 -13.12
CA ALA A 152 31.80 16.27 -12.67
C ALA A 152 32.11 14.82 -12.27
N LEU A 153 31.21 14.16 -11.53
CA LEU A 153 31.45 12.85 -10.89
C LEU A 153 30.68 11.69 -11.54
N GLY A 154 29.82 11.98 -12.52
CA GLY A 154 28.89 11.01 -13.07
C GLY A 154 27.81 10.58 -12.08
N LYS A 155 26.97 9.62 -12.50
CA LYS A 155 25.83 9.10 -11.70
C LYS A 155 26.27 8.34 -10.45
N ILE A 156 27.42 7.66 -10.50
CA ILE A 156 27.91 6.81 -9.39
C ILE A 156 28.34 7.66 -8.19
N GLY A 157 28.98 8.81 -8.44
CA GLY A 157 29.51 9.70 -7.39
C GLY A 157 28.50 10.73 -6.84
N GLN A 158 27.21 10.63 -7.21
CA GLN A 158 26.20 11.56 -6.71
C GLN A 158 25.86 11.31 -5.24
N LEU A 159 25.64 12.39 -4.49
CA LEU A 159 25.14 12.32 -3.12
C LEU A 159 23.71 11.80 -3.07
N ALA A 160 23.32 11.26 -1.92
CA ALA A 160 21.96 10.74 -1.68
C ALA A 160 20.88 11.78 -1.97
N GLU A 161 21.05 13.02 -1.50
CA GLU A 161 20.13 14.15 -1.72
C GLU A 161 20.01 14.55 -3.21
N CYS A 162 20.96 14.14 -4.05
CA CYS A 162 20.96 14.44 -5.47
C CYS A 162 20.26 13.39 -6.35
N ARG A 163 19.80 12.28 -5.75
CA ARG A 163 19.03 11.25 -6.47
C ARG A 163 17.77 11.89 -7.07
N SER A 164 17.61 11.70 -8.38
CA SER A 164 16.53 12.29 -9.19
C SER A 164 16.44 13.83 -9.20
N GLN A 165 17.37 14.57 -8.59
CA GLN A 165 17.38 16.05 -8.60
C GLN A 165 18.17 16.63 -9.77
N ALA A 166 19.26 15.98 -10.18
CA ALA A 166 20.19 16.54 -11.16
C ALA A 166 19.61 16.70 -12.58
N GLU A 167 18.51 16.02 -12.88
CA GLU A 167 17.88 16.00 -14.21
C GLU A 167 16.55 16.77 -14.26
N ARG A 168 16.19 17.50 -13.18
CA ARG A 168 14.96 18.30 -13.11
C ARG A 168 14.88 19.30 -14.27
N ARG A 169 13.79 19.24 -15.00
CA ARG A 169 13.41 20.09 -16.14
C ARG A 169 12.06 20.79 -15.91
N PHE A 170 11.23 20.27 -15.01
CA PHE A 170 9.89 20.74 -14.72
C PHE A 170 9.76 21.20 -13.26
N THR A 171 8.73 21.99 -12.99
CA THR A 171 8.46 22.49 -11.65
C THR A 171 7.97 21.37 -10.73
N LEU A 172 7.04 20.54 -11.20
CA LEU A 172 6.31 19.55 -10.41
C LEU A 172 6.42 18.12 -10.97
N SER A 173 6.25 17.94 -12.29
CA SER A 173 6.06 16.60 -12.89
C SER A 173 7.28 15.68 -12.80
N ASP A 174 8.47 16.23 -12.54
CA ASP A 174 9.68 15.45 -12.27
C ASP A 174 10.22 15.63 -10.85
N ASP A 175 9.41 16.21 -9.94
CA ASP A 175 9.74 16.29 -8.53
C ASP A 175 9.86 14.89 -7.92
N PRO A 176 11.00 14.54 -7.28
CA PRO A 176 11.18 13.24 -6.65
C PRO A 176 10.07 12.86 -5.67
N ARG A 177 9.58 13.83 -4.90
CA ARG A 177 8.50 13.65 -3.93
C ARG A 177 7.18 13.41 -4.63
N PHE A 178 6.86 14.19 -5.67
CA PHE A 178 5.66 14.01 -6.48
C PHE A 178 5.67 12.64 -7.15
N LEU A 179 6.76 12.26 -7.80
CA LEU A 179 6.90 10.99 -8.50
C LEU A 179 6.72 9.79 -7.54
N ASP A 180 7.23 9.88 -6.32
CA ASP A 180 7.01 8.84 -5.29
C ASP A 180 5.53 8.69 -4.91
N LEU A 181 4.78 9.79 -4.86
CA LEU A 181 3.33 9.78 -4.58
C LEU A 181 2.51 9.32 -5.78
N ALA A 182 2.85 9.84 -6.97
CA ALA A 182 2.09 9.71 -8.20
C ALA A 182 2.21 8.34 -8.87
N GLY A 183 3.01 7.42 -8.32
CA GLY A 183 3.14 6.05 -8.85
C GLY A 183 4.34 5.81 -9.76
N TRP A 184 5.33 6.72 -9.76
CA TRP A 184 6.65 6.52 -10.39
C TRP A 184 7.76 6.56 -9.34
N PRO A 185 7.75 5.67 -8.33
CA PRO A 185 8.74 5.69 -7.27
C PRO A 185 10.14 5.40 -7.80
N GLN A 186 11.15 5.69 -6.98
CA GLN A 186 12.52 5.27 -7.29
C GLN A 186 12.65 3.74 -7.21
N TYR A 187 13.25 3.12 -8.23
CA TYR A 187 13.71 1.73 -8.17
C TYR A 187 14.72 1.53 -7.02
N VAL A 188 14.58 0.42 -6.30
CA VAL A 188 15.58 -0.01 -5.31
C VAL A 188 16.74 -0.68 -6.06
N GLY A 189 17.98 -0.30 -5.74
CA GLY A 189 19.19 -0.86 -6.38
C GLY A 189 19.58 -0.22 -7.71
N ARG A 190 18.76 0.68 -8.26
CA ARG A 190 19.03 1.36 -9.56
C ARG A 190 19.38 2.84 -9.43
N ARG A 191 19.85 3.26 -8.25
CA ARG A 191 20.51 4.56 -8.00
C ARG A 191 19.75 5.75 -8.60
N GLY A 192 18.52 5.98 -8.17
CA GLY A 192 17.74 7.15 -8.58
C GLY A 192 16.92 6.99 -9.86
N GLU A 193 17.04 5.86 -10.57
CA GLU A 193 16.13 5.54 -11.67
C GLU A 193 14.70 5.40 -11.19
N ARG A 194 13.75 5.84 -12.02
CA ARG A 194 12.32 5.87 -11.72
C ARG A 194 11.61 4.77 -12.47
N GLU A 195 10.58 4.21 -11.86
CA GLU A 195 9.69 3.28 -12.56
C GLU A 195 9.12 3.92 -13.81
N GLN A 196 8.94 3.13 -14.87
CA GLN A 196 8.42 3.62 -16.16
C GLN A 196 6.91 3.37 -16.31
N HIS A 197 6.39 2.39 -15.57
CA HIS A 197 4.97 2.03 -15.59
C HIS A 197 4.35 2.40 -14.24
N ASN A 198 3.14 2.93 -14.28
CA ASN A 198 2.40 3.29 -13.09
C ASN A 198 1.50 2.13 -12.67
N ALA A 199 1.81 1.52 -11.52
CA ALA A 199 1.01 0.43 -10.95
C ALA A 199 -0.11 0.92 -10.02
N GLN A 200 -0.28 2.23 -9.84
CA GLN A 200 -1.38 2.84 -9.07
C GLN A 200 -2.56 3.21 -9.98
N PHE A 201 -3.01 2.27 -10.82
CA PHE A 201 -4.04 2.54 -11.83
C PHE A 201 -5.46 2.28 -11.32
N MET A 202 -5.62 1.54 -10.21
CA MET A 202 -6.95 1.28 -9.65
C MET A 202 -7.50 2.56 -9.01
N ARG A 203 -8.79 2.80 -9.18
CA ARG A 203 -9.48 4.00 -8.65
C ARG A 203 -8.82 5.31 -9.12
N SER A 204 -8.40 5.33 -10.37
CA SER A 204 -8.01 6.55 -11.08
C SER A 204 -9.26 7.39 -11.42
N PRO A 205 -9.26 8.71 -11.22
CA PRO A 205 -10.34 9.60 -11.65
C PRO A 205 -10.44 9.68 -13.18
N ASP A 206 -9.31 9.56 -13.87
CA ASP A 206 -9.19 9.56 -15.32
C ASP A 206 -7.94 8.77 -15.70
N SER A 207 -8.11 7.69 -16.48
CA SER A 207 -7.00 6.88 -16.98
C SER A 207 -5.92 7.67 -17.73
N TYR A 208 -6.27 8.85 -18.27
CA TYR A 208 -5.33 9.74 -18.94
C TYR A 208 -4.20 10.23 -18.02
N GLU A 209 -4.47 10.36 -16.71
CA GLU A 209 -3.47 10.79 -15.71
C GLU A 209 -2.24 9.85 -15.70
N LEU A 210 -2.44 8.57 -16.04
CA LEU A 210 -1.41 7.53 -15.97
C LEU A 210 -0.46 7.53 -17.18
N SER A 211 -0.77 8.31 -18.21
CA SER A 211 0.00 8.34 -19.46
C SER A 211 1.40 8.94 -19.28
N SER A 212 1.54 9.94 -18.41
CA SER A 212 2.83 10.50 -18.02
C SER A 212 2.73 11.28 -16.71
N PRO A 213 3.86 11.54 -16.02
CA PRO A 213 3.86 12.40 -14.83
C PRO A 213 3.32 13.82 -15.06
N LYS A 214 3.40 14.33 -16.31
CA LYS A 214 2.87 15.66 -16.67
C LYS A 214 1.36 15.66 -16.74
N GLU A 215 0.78 14.62 -17.33
CA GLU A 215 -0.66 14.45 -17.35
C GLU A 215 -1.18 14.16 -15.95
N TYR A 216 -0.43 13.37 -15.17
CA TYR A 216 -0.80 13.09 -13.79
C TYR A 216 -0.97 14.36 -12.95
N ILE A 217 0.01 15.27 -12.98
CA ILE A 217 -0.09 16.52 -12.21
C ILE A 217 -1.21 17.43 -12.75
N ALA A 218 -1.40 17.50 -14.07
CA ALA A 218 -2.42 18.36 -14.68
C ALA A 218 -3.84 17.88 -14.33
N VAL A 219 -4.12 16.58 -14.52
CA VAL A 219 -5.39 15.96 -14.09
C VAL A 219 -5.59 16.16 -12.59
N ASN A 220 -4.60 15.87 -11.76
CA ASN A 220 -4.76 16.03 -10.31
C ASN A 220 -4.92 17.47 -9.85
N MET A 221 -4.41 18.45 -10.61
CA MET A 221 -4.65 19.86 -10.35
C MET A 221 -6.11 20.24 -10.64
N GLU A 222 -6.72 19.69 -11.69
CA GLU A 222 -8.16 19.88 -11.94
C GLU A 222 -8.98 19.44 -10.72
N TYR A 223 -8.76 18.21 -10.26
CA TYR A 223 -9.48 17.68 -9.10
C TYR A 223 -9.16 18.41 -7.80
N PHE A 224 -7.90 18.79 -7.57
CA PHE A 224 -7.53 19.60 -6.41
C PHE A 224 -8.31 20.93 -6.35
N LEU A 225 -8.57 21.56 -7.51
CA LEU A 225 -9.25 22.85 -7.63
C LEU A 225 -10.78 22.75 -7.73
N LEU A 226 -11.29 21.65 -8.28
CA LEU A 226 -12.71 21.49 -8.62
C LEU A 226 -13.47 20.52 -7.72
N ASP A 227 -12.81 19.53 -7.12
CA ASP A 227 -13.45 18.56 -6.21
C ASP A 227 -13.20 18.94 -4.74
N PRO A 228 -14.22 19.41 -3.99
CA PRO A 228 -14.10 19.71 -2.57
C PRO A 228 -13.69 18.50 -1.73
N SER A 229 -13.87 17.27 -2.22
CA SER A 229 -13.50 16.02 -1.54
C SER A 229 -12.11 15.52 -1.90
N TYR A 230 -11.33 16.23 -2.74
CA TYR A 230 -10.00 15.77 -3.19
C TYR A 230 -9.07 15.40 -2.04
N GLY A 231 -9.05 16.21 -0.96
CA GLY A 231 -8.25 15.93 0.23
C GLY A 231 -8.63 14.64 0.98
N CYS A 232 -9.88 14.19 0.83
CA CYS A 232 -10.36 12.95 1.43
C CYS A 232 -10.16 11.74 0.50
N ARG A 233 -10.00 11.97 -0.80
CA ARG A 233 -9.77 10.94 -1.82
C ARG A 233 -8.27 10.66 -2.04
N ARG A 234 -7.43 11.70 -2.07
CA ARG A 234 -5.98 11.63 -2.28
C ARG A 234 -5.24 12.52 -1.26
N PRO A 235 -5.29 12.19 0.04
CA PRO A 235 -4.71 13.02 1.09
C PRO A 235 -3.21 13.31 0.90
N ALA A 236 -2.42 12.37 0.37
CA ALA A 236 -0.98 12.58 0.21
C ALA A 236 -0.65 13.62 -0.87
N LEU A 237 -1.30 13.54 -2.03
CA LEU A 237 -1.14 14.54 -3.10
C LEU A 237 -1.77 15.88 -2.73
N ASN A 238 -2.89 15.88 -2.02
CA ASN A 238 -3.50 17.09 -1.49
C ASN A 238 -2.50 17.85 -0.60
N GLN A 239 -1.86 17.17 0.35
CA GLN A 239 -0.84 17.78 1.19
C GLN A 239 0.33 18.33 0.36
N TYR A 240 0.83 17.55 -0.60
CA TYR A 240 1.91 18.00 -1.50
C TYR A 240 1.57 19.31 -2.23
N LEU A 241 0.37 19.41 -2.82
CA LEU A 241 -0.08 20.62 -3.53
C LEU A 241 -0.29 21.79 -2.57
N ARG A 242 -0.90 21.54 -1.40
CA ARG A 242 -1.10 22.55 -0.35
C ARG A 242 0.21 23.15 0.12
N ASP A 243 1.22 22.32 0.36
CA ASP A 243 2.52 22.75 0.84
C ASP A 243 3.27 23.53 -0.25
N HIS A 244 3.23 23.07 -1.51
CA HIS A 244 3.88 23.74 -2.64
C HIS A 244 3.30 25.14 -2.91
N PHE A 245 1.97 25.28 -2.84
CA PHE A 245 1.27 26.55 -3.09
C PHE A 245 1.02 27.38 -1.83
N GLY A 246 1.28 26.85 -0.63
CA GLY A 246 0.92 27.48 0.64
C GLY A 246 -0.58 27.80 0.74
N TRP A 247 -1.42 27.06 0.02
CA TRP A 247 -2.83 27.38 -0.21
C TRP A 247 -3.62 26.15 -0.66
N ALA A 248 -4.90 26.09 -0.30
CA ALA A 248 -5.87 25.13 -0.81
C ALA A 248 -7.22 25.81 -1.05
N PRO A 249 -8.04 25.33 -2.00
CA PRO A 249 -9.44 25.76 -2.08
C PRO A 249 -10.23 25.24 -0.87
N PRO A 250 -11.46 25.73 -0.64
CA PRO A 250 -12.35 25.16 0.36
C PRO A 250 -12.56 23.66 0.12
N GLN A 251 -12.37 22.85 1.16
CA GLN A 251 -12.45 21.39 1.09
C GLN A 251 -13.37 20.85 2.18
N ASN A 252 -13.96 19.70 1.88
CA ASN A 252 -14.82 18.95 2.79
C ASN A 252 -14.02 18.44 3.99
N THR A 253 -14.70 18.29 5.12
CA THR A 253 -14.10 17.65 6.30
C THR A 253 -14.03 16.14 6.06
N CYS A 254 -12.83 15.58 6.15
CA CYS A 254 -12.62 14.15 5.95
C CYS A 254 -12.97 13.34 7.19
N ALA A 255 -13.49 12.13 6.98
CA ALA A 255 -13.61 11.14 8.05
C ALA A 255 -12.23 10.85 8.67
N LYS A 256 -12.18 10.67 10.00
CA LYS A 256 -10.93 10.37 10.71
C LYS A 256 -10.35 9.01 10.31
N GLY A 257 -11.22 8.01 10.13
CA GLY A 257 -10.85 6.65 9.75
C GLY A 257 -10.54 6.52 8.26
N LEU A 258 -9.40 5.91 7.95
CA LEU A 258 -9.00 5.47 6.62
C LEU A 258 -9.49 4.03 6.40
N PRO A 259 -10.31 3.77 5.37
CA PRO A 259 -10.91 2.46 5.16
C PRO A 259 -9.88 1.46 4.63
N PHE A 260 -10.03 0.19 5.00
CA PHE A 260 -9.28 -0.93 4.43
C PHE A 260 -10.15 -2.19 4.42
N ILE A 261 -9.83 -3.14 3.53
CA ILE A 261 -10.38 -4.49 3.57
C ILE A 261 -9.39 -5.38 4.31
N ASN A 262 -9.86 -5.92 5.43
CA ASN A 262 -9.16 -6.91 6.22
C ASN A 262 -9.03 -8.20 5.40
N ALA A 263 -7.79 -8.53 5.03
CA ALA A 263 -7.48 -9.75 4.30
C ALA A 263 -7.25 -10.96 5.24
N GLY A 264 -7.77 -10.87 6.47
CA GLY A 264 -7.62 -11.90 7.46
C GLY A 264 -8.41 -13.18 7.14
N SER A 265 -7.96 -14.30 7.69
CA SER A 265 -8.60 -15.61 7.52
C SER A 265 -9.77 -15.85 8.50
N ASP A 266 -9.98 -14.93 9.45
CA ASP A 266 -11.13 -14.95 10.36
C ASP A 266 -12.37 -14.38 9.65
N PHE A 267 -13.09 -15.25 8.94
CA PHE A 267 -14.28 -14.86 8.19
C PHE A 267 -15.47 -14.42 9.06
N ALA A 268 -15.38 -14.56 10.39
CA ALA A 268 -16.40 -14.09 11.33
C ALA A 268 -16.26 -12.59 11.68
N ARG A 269 -15.14 -11.96 11.35
CA ARG A 269 -14.96 -10.51 11.52
C ARG A 269 -15.51 -9.74 10.32
N GLN A 270 -15.97 -8.50 10.57
CA GLN A 270 -16.32 -7.57 9.50
C GLN A 270 -15.09 -7.33 8.60
N PRO A 271 -15.24 -7.46 7.26
CA PRO A 271 -14.13 -7.28 6.33
C PRO A 271 -13.69 -5.82 6.22
N LEU A 272 -14.64 -4.88 6.18
CA LEU A 272 -14.32 -3.46 6.13
C LEU A 272 -13.89 -2.98 7.52
N GLY A 273 -12.65 -2.49 7.63
CA GLY A 273 -12.11 -1.86 8.83
C GLY A 273 -11.70 -0.41 8.57
N GLU A 274 -11.41 0.32 9.65
CA GLU A 274 -10.88 1.68 9.56
C GLU A 274 -9.63 1.86 10.44
N ILE A 275 -8.66 2.62 9.93
CA ILE A 275 -7.45 3.01 10.66
C ILE A 275 -7.54 4.51 10.93
N ASP A 276 -7.58 4.89 12.20
CA ASP A 276 -7.39 6.29 12.62
C ASP A 276 -5.88 6.55 12.78
N PRO A 277 -5.25 7.41 11.94
CA PRO A 277 -3.84 7.73 12.06
C PRO A 277 -3.45 8.28 13.44
N GLU A 278 -4.35 8.97 14.15
CA GLU A 278 -4.07 9.55 15.48
C GLU A 278 -3.79 8.46 16.54
N ARG A 279 -4.44 7.28 16.39
CA ARG A 279 -4.31 6.12 17.29
C ARG A 279 -3.06 5.29 17.06
N VAL A 280 -2.34 5.48 15.95
CA VAL A 280 -1.12 4.73 15.66
C VAL A 280 0.02 5.28 16.50
N TYR A 281 0.48 4.52 17.50
CA TYR A 281 1.57 4.90 18.41
C TYR A 281 2.93 4.90 17.73
N GLU A 282 3.27 3.78 17.11
CA GLU A 282 4.58 3.53 16.49
C GLU A 282 4.39 2.61 15.29
N VAL A 283 5.41 2.57 14.43
CA VAL A 283 5.49 1.64 13.31
C VAL A 283 6.75 0.82 13.47
N ASP A 284 6.60 -0.50 13.41
CA ASP A 284 7.73 -1.41 13.47
C ASP A 284 8.07 -1.97 12.11
N PHE A 285 9.35 -2.23 11.90
CA PHE A 285 9.80 -3.23 10.95
C PHE A 285 9.56 -4.61 11.54
N LEU A 286 8.56 -5.32 11.02
CA LEU A 286 8.22 -6.68 11.43
C LEU A 286 8.94 -7.67 10.51
N LEU A 287 9.81 -8.49 11.09
CA LEU A 287 10.65 -9.43 10.37
C LEU A 287 10.36 -10.86 10.83
N ALA A 288 9.95 -11.72 9.90
CA ALA A 288 10.00 -13.16 10.11
C ALA A 288 11.41 -13.67 9.82
N GLU A 289 12.07 -14.24 10.82
CA GLU A 289 13.47 -14.70 10.73
C GLU A 289 13.64 -15.79 9.68
N ALA A 290 14.84 -15.95 9.11
CA ALA A 290 15.09 -16.98 8.11
C ALA A 290 14.88 -18.40 8.66
N ASN A 291 14.45 -19.35 7.82
CA ASN A 291 14.44 -20.77 8.14
C ASN A 291 15.27 -21.59 7.14
N GLN A 292 15.27 -22.92 7.29
CA GLN A 292 16.04 -23.84 6.44
C GLN A 292 15.41 -24.05 5.04
N ASN A 293 14.17 -23.60 4.79
CA ASN A 293 13.49 -23.78 3.51
C ASN A 293 14.00 -22.76 2.47
N LEU A 294 14.33 -23.24 1.25
CA LEU A 294 14.96 -22.44 0.19
C LEU A 294 14.26 -21.09 -0.12
N VAL A 295 12.93 -21.04 -0.06
CA VAL A 295 12.11 -19.85 -0.35
C VAL A 295 12.05 -18.86 0.83
N SER A 296 12.34 -19.32 2.05
CA SER A 296 12.23 -18.56 3.31
C SER A 296 13.60 -18.27 3.98
N ARG A 297 14.71 -18.62 3.32
CA ARG A 297 16.10 -18.40 3.78
C ARG A 297 16.49 -16.95 4.02
N TRP A 298 15.71 -15.99 3.51
CA TRP A 298 16.05 -14.57 3.52
C TRP A 298 15.20 -13.72 4.46
N GLY A 299 14.23 -14.34 5.14
CA GLY A 299 13.25 -13.66 5.96
C GLY A 299 12.04 -13.17 5.16
N HIS A 300 11.04 -12.63 5.85
CA HIS A 300 9.93 -11.88 5.25
C HIS A 300 9.75 -10.57 6.01
N SER A 301 9.78 -9.44 5.30
CA SER A 301 9.60 -8.11 5.91
C SER A 301 8.20 -7.59 5.71
N MET A 302 7.66 -7.00 6.77
CA MET A 302 6.37 -6.35 6.84
C MET A 302 6.50 -5.09 7.69
N LEU A 303 5.46 -4.27 7.75
CA LEU A 303 5.36 -3.17 8.72
C LEU A 303 4.23 -3.46 9.70
N ARG A 304 4.48 -3.38 11.01
CA ARG A 304 3.43 -3.45 12.02
C ARG A 304 3.02 -2.03 12.40
N LEU A 305 1.73 -1.74 12.31
CA LEU A 305 1.12 -0.57 12.94
C LEU A 305 0.76 -0.94 14.37
N VAL A 306 1.40 -0.29 15.35
CA VAL A 306 1.05 -0.44 16.76
C VAL A 306 -0.07 0.54 17.08
N ILE A 307 -1.28 0.02 17.24
CA ILE A 307 -2.50 0.83 17.36
C ILE A 307 -3.02 0.75 18.79
N CYS A 308 -3.21 1.90 19.42
CA CYS A 308 -3.83 1.98 20.74
C CYS A 308 -5.30 1.59 20.66
N LYS A 309 -5.83 0.85 21.62
CA LYS A 309 -7.29 0.63 21.74
C LYS A 309 -8.06 1.96 21.87
N PRO A 310 -9.36 2.02 21.47
CA PRO A 310 -10.15 3.23 21.63
C PRO A 310 -10.14 3.76 23.06
N GLY A 311 -9.97 5.07 23.23
CA GLY A 311 -9.91 5.73 24.54
C GLY A 311 -8.59 5.58 25.30
N ARG A 312 -7.61 4.80 24.81
CA ARG A 312 -6.27 4.74 25.40
C ARG A 312 -5.41 5.90 24.89
N PRO A 313 -4.76 6.69 25.78
CA PRO A 313 -3.75 7.66 25.37
C PRO A 313 -2.59 6.99 24.64
N ARG A 314 -2.09 7.66 23.60
CA ARG A 314 -0.99 7.13 22.80
C ARG A 314 0.31 7.02 23.62
N GLY A 315 0.88 5.81 23.69
CA GLY A 315 2.09 5.53 24.46
C GLY A 315 2.53 4.07 24.39
N PRO A 316 3.62 3.68 25.09
CA PRO A 316 4.22 2.35 25.04
C PRO A 316 3.24 1.20 25.28
N ASP A 317 2.25 1.40 26.16
CA ASP A 317 1.26 0.38 26.49
C ASP A 317 0.39 -0.05 25.30
N CYS A 318 0.30 0.77 24.24
CA CYS A 318 -0.43 0.41 23.02
C CYS A 318 0.16 -0.83 22.33
N ARG A 319 1.44 -1.14 22.57
CA ARG A 319 2.09 -2.35 22.06
C ARG A 319 1.46 -3.64 22.60
N LEU A 320 0.83 -3.58 23.77
CA LEU A 320 0.14 -4.70 24.41
C LEU A 320 -1.30 -4.88 23.92
N ASP A 321 -1.86 -3.91 23.18
CA ASP A 321 -3.16 -4.03 22.51
C ASP A 321 -2.99 -4.81 21.18
N LEU A 322 -2.55 -6.08 21.28
CA LEU A 322 -2.16 -6.91 20.12
C LEU A 322 -3.33 -7.16 19.15
N ASP A 323 -4.56 -7.19 19.65
CA ASP A 323 -5.79 -7.36 18.90
C ASP A 323 -6.17 -6.14 18.05
N GLN A 324 -5.61 -4.97 18.40
CA GLN A 324 -5.79 -3.71 17.66
C GLN A 324 -4.70 -3.50 16.61
N SER A 325 -3.52 -4.09 16.80
CA SER A 325 -2.38 -3.91 15.89
C SER A 325 -2.62 -4.57 14.53
N LEU A 326 -2.18 -3.89 13.48
CA LEU A 326 -2.29 -4.34 12.10
C LEU A 326 -0.92 -4.53 11.47
N VAL A 327 -0.84 -5.37 10.44
CA VAL A 327 0.36 -5.64 9.67
C VAL A 327 0.11 -5.29 8.21
N LEU A 328 0.95 -4.40 7.70
CA LEU A 328 1.06 -4.06 6.29
C LEU A 328 2.05 -5.04 5.65
N SER A 329 1.56 -5.90 4.76
CA SER A 329 2.38 -6.95 4.13
C SER A 329 2.20 -6.94 2.63
N TYR A 330 3.30 -6.77 1.88
CA TYR A 330 3.34 -7.14 0.48
C TYR A 330 3.59 -8.63 0.37
N ARG A 331 2.67 -9.36 -0.27
CA ARG A 331 2.77 -10.81 -0.48
C ARG A 331 2.58 -11.10 -1.96
N ALA A 332 3.23 -12.15 -2.45
CA ALA A 332 2.85 -12.77 -3.72
C ALA A 332 1.46 -13.40 -3.50
N PHE A 333 0.41 -12.67 -3.86
CA PHE A 333 -0.93 -13.23 -3.80
C PHE A 333 -1.18 -14.05 -5.04
N VAL A 334 -1.65 -15.27 -4.84
CA VAL A 334 -1.96 -16.17 -5.93
C VAL A 334 -3.47 -16.07 -6.16
N ASN A 335 -3.87 -15.38 -7.23
CA ASN A 335 -5.21 -15.56 -7.82
C ASN A 335 -5.34 -16.94 -8.51
N ASP A 336 -4.25 -17.71 -8.52
CA ASP A 336 -4.15 -19.04 -9.10
C ASP A 336 -3.76 -20.04 -8.00
N VAL A 337 -3.86 -21.34 -8.25
CA VAL A 337 -3.49 -22.36 -7.26
C VAL A 337 -1.97 -22.59 -7.27
N GLN A 338 -1.18 -21.83 -8.05
CA GLN A 338 0.27 -22.03 -8.21
C GLN A 338 1.13 -21.02 -7.42
N LEU A 339 1.89 -21.49 -6.42
CA LEU A 339 3.20 -20.86 -6.13
C LEU A 339 4.24 -21.66 -6.90
N SER A 340 4.42 -21.36 -8.18
CA SER A 340 5.55 -21.80 -8.97
C SER A 340 6.75 -20.93 -8.61
N SER A 341 7.84 -21.57 -8.18
CA SER A 341 9.13 -20.90 -8.01
C SER A 341 9.63 -20.27 -9.31
N TRP A 342 9.17 -20.76 -10.48
CA TRP A 342 9.49 -20.17 -11.78
C TRP A 342 8.69 -18.88 -12.03
N ASP A 343 7.40 -18.87 -11.70
CA ASP A 343 6.52 -17.72 -11.92
C ASP A 343 6.93 -16.50 -11.07
N GLY A 344 7.45 -16.73 -9.86
CA GLY A 344 8.02 -15.68 -9.02
C GLY A 344 9.44 -15.23 -9.43
N LEU A 345 10.11 -15.97 -10.31
CA LEU A 345 11.35 -15.54 -10.99
C LEU A 345 11.06 -14.75 -12.28
N VAL A 346 9.89 -14.96 -12.92
CA VAL A 346 9.41 -14.20 -14.11
C VAL A 346 8.38 -13.11 -13.80
N GLY A 347 8.05 -12.87 -12.52
CA GLY A 347 7.23 -11.74 -12.10
C GLY A 347 5.73 -11.86 -12.33
N ALA A 348 5.23 -13.08 -12.45
CA ALA A 348 3.82 -13.34 -12.80
C ALA A 348 2.85 -13.20 -11.60
N TYR A 349 3.35 -12.91 -10.40
CA TYR A 349 2.51 -12.66 -9.23
C TYR A 349 2.19 -11.18 -9.06
N PRO A 350 0.95 -10.80 -8.76
CA PRO A 350 0.66 -9.43 -8.39
C PRO A 350 1.30 -9.07 -7.04
N SER A 351 1.90 -7.88 -6.99
CA SER A 351 2.36 -7.22 -5.76
C SER A 351 1.26 -6.31 -5.26
N ARG A 352 0.69 -6.63 -4.10
CA ARG A 352 -0.41 -5.85 -3.48
C ARG A 352 -0.16 -5.67 -2.00
N LEU A 353 -0.68 -4.57 -1.45
CA LEU A 353 -0.56 -4.27 -0.04
C LEU A 353 -1.73 -4.86 0.75
N PHE A 354 -1.43 -5.87 1.56
CA PHE A 354 -2.40 -6.49 2.47
C PHE A 354 -2.39 -5.82 3.83
N VAL A 355 -3.58 -5.66 4.42
CA VAL A 355 -3.75 -5.25 5.82
C VAL A 355 -4.28 -6.45 6.60
N LEU A 356 -3.47 -6.96 7.52
CA LEU A 356 -3.72 -8.19 8.28
C LEU A 356 -3.76 -7.93 9.79
N PRO A 357 -4.58 -8.65 10.56
CA PRO A 357 -4.50 -8.60 12.02
C PRO A 357 -3.17 -9.17 12.50
N LEU A 358 -2.51 -8.51 13.47
CA LEU A 358 -1.23 -8.99 13.99
C LEU A 358 -1.30 -10.41 14.54
N GLY A 359 -2.38 -10.76 15.25
CA GLY A 359 -2.56 -12.10 15.82
C GLY A 359 -2.50 -13.22 14.77
N GLN A 360 -3.05 -12.98 13.57
CA GLN A 360 -2.98 -13.94 12.47
C GLN A 360 -1.54 -14.11 11.98
N VAL A 361 -0.81 -13.01 11.81
CA VAL A 361 0.59 -13.04 11.37
C VAL A 361 1.48 -13.74 12.40
N ILE A 362 1.25 -13.51 13.70
CA ILE A 362 1.93 -14.23 14.78
C ILE A 362 1.67 -15.73 14.65
N ASP A 363 0.41 -16.13 14.50
CA ASP A 363 0.06 -17.55 14.42
C ASP A 363 0.65 -18.23 13.17
N GLU A 364 0.54 -17.57 12.02
CA GLU A 364 1.13 -18.02 10.74
C GLU A 364 2.64 -18.26 10.88
N TYR A 365 3.41 -17.30 11.36
CA TYR A 365 4.85 -17.49 11.43
C TYR A 365 5.28 -18.37 12.60
N THR A 366 4.76 -18.14 13.81
CA THR A 366 5.27 -18.80 15.02
C THR A 366 4.76 -20.23 15.21
N LYS A 367 3.52 -20.53 14.80
CA LYS A 367 2.90 -21.85 14.99
C LYS A 367 2.93 -22.70 13.72
N THR A 368 2.76 -22.08 12.56
CA THR A 368 2.61 -22.79 11.29
C THR A 368 3.95 -22.92 10.57
N GLU A 369 4.67 -21.81 10.35
CA GLU A 369 6.00 -21.85 9.73
C GLU A 369 7.14 -22.15 10.72
N LEU A 370 6.85 -22.16 12.03
CA LEU A 370 7.79 -22.38 13.12
C LEU A 370 8.99 -21.42 13.11
N ARG A 371 8.71 -20.14 12.80
CA ARG A 371 9.67 -19.04 12.73
C ARG A 371 9.35 -17.99 13.79
N SER A 372 10.40 -17.43 14.37
CA SER A 372 10.26 -16.29 15.27
C SER A 372 9.98 -15.01 14.48
N LEU A 373 9.27 -14.09 15.11
CA LEU A 373 9.06 -12.73 14.60
C LEU A 373 9.79 -11.72 15.48
N ALA A 374 10.51 -10.79 14.84
CA ALA A 374 11.08 -9.60 15.47
C ALA A 374 10.28 -8.37 15.05
N SER A 375 9.80 -7.59 16.03
CA SER A 375 9.00 -6.38 15.84
C SER A 375 9.85 -5.18 16.29
N VAL A 376 10.60 -4.59 15.36
CA VAL A 376 11.62 -3.57 15.67
C VAL A 376 11.09 -2.16 15.41
N PRO A 377 11.04 -1.27 16.42
CA PRO A 377 10.56 0.11 16.24
C PRO A 377 11.37 0.88 15.21
N LEU A 378 10.67 1.54 14.29
CA LEU A 378 11.24 2.55 13.41
C LEU A 378 11.23 3.92 14.11
N LYS A 379 12.31 4.68 13.98
CA LYS A 379 12.44 6.03 14.54
C LYS A 379 11.80 7.06 13.60
N LEU A 380 10.47 7.03 13.57
CA LEU A 380 9.63 7.97 12.83
C LEU A 380 9.05 9.02 13.76
N ASN A 381 8.96 10.26 13.28
CA ASN A 381 8.20 11.31 13.96
C ASN A 381 6.69 11.14 13.70
N ARG A 382 5.88 11.99 14.34
CA ARG A 382 4.42 11.92 14.25
C ARG A 382 3.90 12.05 12.83
N ASP A 383 4.37 13.06 12.10
CA ASP A 383 3.93 13.35 10.75
C ASP A 383 4.35 12.22 9.80
N GLU A 384 5.55 11.65 9.98
CA GLU A 384 6.02 10.49 9.22
C GLU A 384 5.13 9.26 9.44
N ILE A 385 4.66 9.01 10.68
CA ILE A 385 3.73 7.92 10.96
C ILE A 385 2.38 8.16 10.28
N GLU A 386 1.80 9.35 10.42
CA GLU A 386 0.48 9.65 9.84
C GLU A 386 0.51 9.62 8.32
N ASN A 387 1.54 10.19 7.70
CA ASN A 387 1.71 10.17 6.25
C ASN A 387 1.95 8.76 5.73
N LEU A 388 2.70 7.93 6.47
CA LEU A 388 2.88 6.52 6.12
C LEU A 388 1.56 5.75 6.16
N VAL A 389 0.71 6.01 7.16
CA VAL A 389 -0.61 5.36 7.27
C VAL A 389 -1.55 5.83 6.15
N ARG A 390 -1.55 7.13 5.81
CA ARG A 390 -2.31 7.68 4.68
C ARG A 390 -1.86 7.07 3.35
N GLN A 391 -0.55 7.03 3.12
CA GLN A 391 0.01 6.43 1.91
C GLN A 391 -0.30 4.92 1.85
N ALA A 392 -0.20 4.20 2.96
CA ALA A 392 -0.55 2.78 3.01
C ALA A 392 -2.03 2.54 2.65
N ALA A 393 -2.94 3.39 3.12
CA ALA A 393 -4.34 3.32 2.73
C ALA A 393 -4.51 3.58 1.23
N GLU A 394 -3.87 4.62 0.66
CA GLU A 394 -3.93 4.88 -0.78
C GLU A 394 -3.41 3.69 -1.60
N MET A 395 -2.24 3.14 -1.24
CA MET A 395 -1.65 1.98 -1.90
C MET A 395 -2.54 0.73 -1.80
N HIS A 396 -3.22 0.51 -0.68
CA HIS A 396 -4.14 -0.61 -0.52
C HIS A 396 -5.30 -0.55 -1.53
N TRP A 397 -5.78 0.64 -1.87
CA TRP A 397 -6.90 0.83 -2.79
C TRP A 397 -6.48 1.03 -4.26
N SER A 398 -5.28 1.54 -4.54
CA SER A 398 -4.88 1.92 -5.91
C SER A 398 -3.85 0.99 -6.56
N TYR A 399 -3.06 0.26 -5.77
CA TYR A 399 -1.86 -0.42 -6.25
C TYR A 399 -2.09 -1.87 -6.67
N ASP A 400 -1.67 -2.20 -7.89
CA ASP A 400 -1.60 -3.56 -8.42
C ASP A 400 -0.33 -3.72 -9.26
N GLY A 401 0.79 -4.00 -8.59
CA GLY A 401 2.11 -4.17 -9.22
C GLY A 401 2.44 -5.61 -9.57
N ASN A 402 3.70 -5.87 -9.97
CA ASN A 402 4.23 -7.20 -10.22
C ASN A 402 5.29 -7.57 -9.17
N TYR A 403 5.14 -8.72 -8.51
CA TYR A 403 5.99 -9.22 -7.45
C TYR A 403 7.04 -10.20 -7.99
N TRP A 404 8.30 -9.99 -7.60
CA TRP A 404 9.45 -10.79 -8.05
C TRP A 404 10.31 -11.18 -6.85
N PHE A 405 10.64 -12.47 -6.68
CA PHE A 405 11.39 -12.95 -5.50
C PHE A 405 12.78 -12.31 -5.36
N LEU A 406 13.46 -12.05 -6.48
CA LEU A 406 14.84 -11.54 -6.51
C LEU A 406 14.94 -10.03 -6.74
N SER A 407 13.83 -9.32 -6.90
CA SER A 407 13.84 -7.87 -7.15
C SER A 407 12.69 -7.17 -6.44
N ASN A 408 11.52 -7.02 -7.06
CA ASN A 408 10.35 -6.38 -6.49
C ASN A 408 9.64 -7.28 -5.47
N ASN A 409 10.32 -7.53 -4.34
CA ASN A 409 9.86 -8.38 -3.25
C ASN A 409 9.38 -7.54 -2.05
N CYS A 410 8.98 -8.22 -0.96
CA CYS A 410 8.45 -7.60 0.24
C CYS A 410 9.38 -6.54 0.87
N ALA A 411 10.69 -6.68 0.78
CA ALA A 411 11.64 -5.68 1.29
C ALA A 411 11.67 -4.44 0.41
N VAL A 412 11.69 -4.63 -0.92
CA VAL A 412 11.67 -3.53 -1.90
C VAL A 412 10.37 -2.73 -1.80
N GLU A 413 9.22 -3.40 -1.73
CA GLU A 413 7.92 -2.74 -1.65
C GLU A 413 7.73 -2.04 -0.31
N SER A 414 8.16 -2.66 0.80
CA SER A 414 8.14 -2.01 2.11
C SER A 414 9.03 -0.75 2.13
N LEU A 415 10.20 -0.80 1.49
CA LEU A 415 11.08 0.36 1.38
C LEU A 415 10.48 1.46 0.50
N LYS A 416 9.84 1.13 -0.62
CA LYS A 416 9.11 2.10 -1.46
C LYS A 416 7.99 2.77 -0.66
N LEU A 417 7.20 2.00 0.08
CA LEU A 417 6.14 2.53 0.94
C LEU A 417 6.71 3.43 2.06
N LEU A 418 7.82 3.05 2.69
CA LEU A 418 8.48 3.89 3.68
C LEU A 418 8.98 5.21 3.05
N ARG A 419 9.53 5.18 1.84
CA ARG A 419 9.98 6.40 1.13
C ARG A 419 8.81 7.31 0.79
N SER A 420 7.80 6.80 0.10
CA SER A 420 6.65 7.60 -0.35
C SER A 420 5.79 8.05 0.83
N GLY A 421 5.67 7.24 1.87
CA GLY A 421 4.88 7.53 3.06
C GLY A 421 5.54 8.51 4.03
N THR A 422 6.86 8.43 4.25
CA THR A 422 7.54 9.28 5.25
C THR A 422 8.24 10.50 4.65
N ALA A 423 8.58 10.46 3.36
CA ALA A 423 9.47 11.44 2.71
C ALA A 423 10.81 11.66 3.45
N ASN A 424 11.26 10.71 4.29
CA ASN A 424 12.48 10.85 5.08
C ASN A 424 13.72 10.74 4.19
N PRO A 425 14.55 11.80 4.04
CA PRO A 425 15.70 11.79 3.14
C PRO A 425 16.72 10.69 3.44
N ARG A 426 16.78 10.20 4.69
CA ARG A 426 17.66 9.10 5.11
C ARG A 426 17.27 7.75 4.50
N LEU A 427 16.12 7.65 3.82
CA LEU A 427 15.67 6.45 3.10
C LEU A 427 15.95 6.51 1.60
N ASN A 428 16.19 7.70 1.03
CA ASN A 428 16.24 7.93 -0.42
C ASN A 428 17.30 7.09 -1.14
N ASP A 429 18.41 6.81 -0.46
CA ASP A 429 19.54 6.07 -1.00
C ASP A 429 19.72 4.64 -0.48
N LEU A 430 18.76 4.14 0.28
CA LEU A 430 18.72 2.73 0.71
C LEU A 430 18.48 1.79 -0.47
N ASP A 431 19.38 0.85 -0.72
CA ASP A 431 19.28 -0.06 -1.88
C ASP A 431 19.33 -1.54 -1.47
N SER A 432 18.58 -1.91 -0.43
CA SER A 432 18.50 -3.29 0.03
C SER A 432 17.27 -4.01 -0.50
N ILE A 433 17.49 -5.16 -1.13
CA ILE A 433 16.45 -6.05 -1.65
C ILE A 433 16.16 -7.23 -0.73
N MET A 434 16.87 -7.34 0.40
CA MET A 434 16.76 -8.48 1.32
C MET A 434 16.14 -8.02 2.65
N PRO A 435 15.14 -8.71 3.22
CA PRO A 435 14.50 -8.31 4.48
C PRO A 435 15.50 -8.06 5.64
N ASN A 436 16.38 -9.02 5.92
CA ASN A 436 17.40 -8.89 6.97
C ASN A 436 18.40 -7.77 6.66
N GLY A 437 18.78 -7.65 5.37
CA GLY A 437 19.68 -6.61 4.90
C GLY A 437 19.09 -5.22 5.09
N LEU A 438 17.80 -5.04 4.78
CA LEU A 438 17.10 -3.79 4.94
C LEU A 438 17.07 -3.37 6.41
N LEU A 439 16.73 -4.28 7.33
CA LEU A 439 16.78 -4.01 8.77
C LEU A 439 18.18 -3.63 9.25
N ALA A 440 19.22 -4.33 8.78
CA ALA A 440 20.60 -4.03 9.13
C ALA A 440 21.02 -2.62 8.68
N VAL A 441 20.62 -2.19 7.47
CA VAL A 441 20.93 -0.84 6.98
C VAL A 441 20.10 0.22 7.72
N LEU A 442 18.82 -0.05 8.01
CA LEU A 442 17.99 0.84 8.85
C LEU A 442 18.62 1.04 10.24
N LYS A 443 19.08 -0.04 10.88
CA LYS A 443 19.84 0.02 12.14
C LYS A 443 21.12 0.85 11.98
N GLY A 444 21.92 0.57 10.95
CA GLY A 444 23.18 1.28 10.69
C GLY A 444 23.02 2.79 10.50
N ARG A 445 21.85 3.23 10.04
CA ARG A 445 21.48 4.66 9.90
C ARG A 445 20.75 5.24 11.12
N GLY A 446 20.61 4.47 12.18
CA GLY A 446 19.87 4.86 13.38
C GLY A 446 18.36 5.04 13.15
N LEU A 447 17.81 4.45 12.10
CA LEU A 447 16.38 4.50 11.74
C LEU A 447 15.55 3.39 12.37
N ALA A 448 16.19 2.33 12.90
CA ALA A 448 15.53 1.24 13.60
C ALA A 448 16.21 1.02 14.97
N ASP A 449 15.43 0.74 16.01
CA ASP A 449 15.95 0.48 17.35
C ASP A 449 15.97 -1.02 17.67
N THR A 450 17.06 -1.71 17.30
CA THR A 450 17.20 -3.15 17.57
C THR A 450 17.55 -3.48 19.02
N ARG A 451 17.86 -2.48 19.87
CA ARG A 451 18.27 -2.72 21.28
C ARG A 451 17.14 -3.32 22.11
N VAL A 452 15.90 -3.12 21.67
CA VAL A 452 14.69 -3.74 22.27
C VAL A 452 14.72 -5.27 22.21
N LEU A 453 15.63 -5.86 21.42
CA LEU A 453 15.82 -7.30 21.30
C LEU A 453 17.01 -7.83 22.12
N ASP A 454 17.78 -6.96 22.80
CA ASP A 454 19.01 -7.34 23.50
C ASP A 454 18.72 -8.25 24.71
N ASP A 455 17.58 -8.04 25.41
CA ASP A 455 17.04 -8.98 26.40
C ASP A 455 15.86 -9.76 25.79
N PRO A 456 16.02 -11.06 25.45
CA PRO A 456 14.96 -11.85 24.85
C PRO A 456 13.70 -11.99 25.72
N ARG A 457 13.84 -12.01 27.05
CA ARG A 457 12.70 -12.16 27.96
C ARG A 457 11.88 -10.88 28.02
N GLU A 458 12.55 -9.74 28.11
CA GLU A 458 11.89 -8.45 28.04
C GLU A 458 11.26 -8.21 26.67
N ALA A 459 11.97 -8.55 25.59
CA ALA A 459 11.48 -8.45 24.22
C ALA A 459 10.18 -9.26 24.02
N LEU A 460 10.12 -10.48 24.55
CA LEU A 460 8.92 -11.31 24.53
C LEU A 460 7.79 -10.68 25.36
N ARG A 461 8.08 -10.25 26.59
CA ARG A 461 7.11 -9.66 27.51
C ARG A 461 6.46 -8.39 26.95
N LEU A 462 7.25 -7.56 26.28
CA LEU A 462 6.80 -6.28 25.73
C LEU A 462 6.28 -6.39 24.30
N GLY A 463 6.33 -7.56 23.65
CA GLY A 463 5.85 -7.74 22.28
C GLY A 463 6.78 -7.13 21.22
N TYR A 464 8.09 -7.09 21.48
CA TYR A 464 9.15 -6.85 20.49
C TYR A 464 9.62 -8.14 19.82
N ARG A 465 9.35 -9.30 20.42
CA ARG A 465 9.67 -10.62 19.88
C ARG A 465 8.50 -11.57 20.09
N PHE A 466 8.23 -12.41 19.10
CA PHE A 466 7.30 -13.52 19.21
C PHE A 466 8.06 -14.79 18.87
N ASP A 467 8.27 -15.64 19.88
CA ASP A 467 9.07 -16.86 19.70
C ASP A 467 8.34 -17.90 18.86
N SER A 468 9.12 -18.59 18.02
CA SER A 468 8.67 -19.82 17.39
C SER A 468 8.19 -20.82 18.43
N TYR A 469 7.09 -21.51 18.14
CA TYR A 469 6.63 -22.62 18.97
C TYR A 469 7.59 -23.81 18.92
N ARG A 470 8.59 -23.83 18.04
CA ARG A 470 9.60 -24.90 17.95
C ARG A 470 10.28 -25.17 19.28
N GLU A 471 10.80 -24.14 19.97
CA GLU A 471 11.50 -24.33 21.24
C GLU A 471 10.56 -24.86 22.32
N ARG A 472 9.30 -24.41 22.31
CA ARG A 472 8.26 -24.90 23.20
C ARG A 472 7.92 -26.36 22.91
N TYR A 473 7.83 -26.74 21.64
CA TYR A 473 7.60 -28.11 21.22
C TYR A 473 8.79 -29.00 21.59
N GLN A 474 10.02 -28.53 21.39
CA GLN A 474 11.24 -29.22 21.82
C GLN A 474 11.27 -29.41 23.34
N ALA A 475 10.94 -28.39 24.12
CA ALA A 475 10.88 -28.49 25.57
C ALA A 475 9.82 -29.51 26.05
N MET A 476 8.65 -29.55 25.39
CA MET A 476 7.64 -30.57 25.67
C MET A 476 8.12 -31.97 25.26
N PHE A 477 8.81 -32.07 24.13
CA PHE A 477 9.40 -33.33 23.65
C PHE A 477 10.50 -33.84 24.60
N ASP A 478 11.33 -32.96 25.15
CA ASP A 478 12.32 -33.30 26.15
C ASP A 478 11.72 -33.83 27.47
N VAL A 479 10.52 -33.36 27.84
CA VAL A 479 9.76 -33.94 28.97
C VAL A 479 9.39 -35.39 28.64
N LEU A 480 8.91 -35.66 27.42
CA LEU A 480 8.60 -37.02 26.99
C LEU A 480 9.85 -37.91 27.04
N ARG A 481 10.96 -37.45 26.47
CA ARG A 481 12.23 -38.20 26.39
C ARG A 481 12.81 -38.54 27.77
N LYS A 482 12.60 -37.70 28.78
CA LYS A 482 13.07 -37.95 30.15
C LYS A 482 12.28 -39.06 30.85
N GLN A 483 11.01 -39.25 30.48
CA GLN A 483 10.12 -40.19 31.17
C GLN A 483 9.79 -41.44 30.35
N LEU A 484 9.95 -41.38 29.03
CA LEU A 484 9.59 -42.44 28.10
C LEU A 484 10.81 -42.82 27.25
N PRO A 485 11.03 -44.11 26.96
CA PRO A 485 12.15 -44.59 26.15
C PRO A 485 11.93 -44.32 24.64
N ILE A 486 11.86 -43.04 24.28
CA ILE A 486 11.69 -42.53 22.92
C ILE A 486 13.07 -42.42 22.24
N ARG A 487 13.16 -42.82 20.96
CA ARG A 487 14.43 -42.87 20.21
C ARG A 487 14.82 -41.54 19.57
N GLN A 488 13.83 -40.71 19.25
CA GLN A 488 14.02 -39.41 18.60
C GLN A 488 14.70 -38.43 19.55
N THR A 489 15.54 -37.55 19.00
CA THR A 489 16.27 -36.52 19.77
C THR A 489 15.70 -35.12 19.54
N GLU A 490 15.23 -34.85 18.33
CA GLU A 490 14.60 -33.58 17.95
C GLU A 490 13.08 -33.74 17.81
N VAL A 491 12.35 -32.67 18.09
CA VAL A 491 10.88 -32.66 17.99
C VAL A 491 10.40 -32.83 16.56
N GLU A 492 11.17 -32.39 15.57
CA GLU A 492 10.87 -32.60 14.15
C GLU A 492 10.85 -34.08 13.78
N ASP A 493 11.77 -34.87 14.33
CA ASP A 493 11.82 -36.32 14.12
C ASP A 493 10.60 -37.00 14.76
N TRP A 494 10.18 -36.52 15.92
CA TRP A 494 8.97 -36.98 16.59
C TRP A 494 7.70 -36.64 15.78
N LEU A 495 7.59 -35.39 15.32
CA LEU A 495 6.49 -34.93 14.48
C LEU A 495 6.52 -35.55 13.07
N ALA A 496 7.62 -36.19 12.66
CA ALA A 496 7.73 -36.89 11.39
C ALA A 496 7.29 -38.35 11.46
N LEU A 497 7.10 -38.90 12.67
CA LEU A 497 6.49 -40.21 12.85
C LEU A 497 5.03 -40.22 12.37
N ASP A 498 4.50 -41.39 12.08
CA ASP A 498 3.07 -41.56 11.88
C ASP A 498 2.33 -41.53 13.22
N ALA A 499 1.07 -41.11 13.22
CA ALA A 499 0.22 -41.03 14.41
C ALA A 499 0.13 -42.38 15.16
N GLU A 500 0.08 -43.48 14.42
CA GLU A 500 0.04 -44.83 14.98
C GLU A 500 1.34 -45.18 15.73
N GLN A 501 2.49 -44.66 15.31
CA GLN A 501 3.79 -44.91 15.96
C GLN A 501 3.94 -44.11 17.27
N ARG A 502 3.25 -42.98 17.40
CA ARG A 502 3.25 -42.15 18.62
C ARG A 502 2.25 -42.64 19.67
N ARG A 503 1.15 -43.26 19.26
CA ARG A 503 0.07 -43.72 20.14
C ARG A 503 0.48 -44.64 21.31
N PRO A 504 1.44 -45.58 21.18
CA PRO A 504 1.80 -46.51 22.27
C PRO A 504 2.34 -45.84 23.54
N TRP A 505 2.68 -44.56 23.46
CA TRP A 505 3.20 -43.78 24.57
C TRP A 505 2.10 -43.16 25.44
N PHE A 506 0.85 -43.13 24.98
CA PHE A 506 -0.22 -42.37 25.62
C PHE A 506 -0.64 -42.99 26.96
N ASP A 507 -0.91 -44.30 26.97
CA ASP A 507 -1.33 -45.03 28.18
C ASP A 507 -0.24 -45.03 29.26
N LYS A 508 1.02 -44.85 28.86
CA LYS A 508 2.20 -44.85 29.76
C LYS A 508 2.52 -43.45 30.30
N ALA A 509 1.88 -42.42 29.78
CA ALA A 509 2.18 -41.03 30.13
C ALA A 509 1.52 -40.66 31.46
N ASP A 510 2.29 -40.02 32.34
CA ASP A 510 1.78 -39.35 33.54
C ASP A 510 1.05 -38.05 33.18
N LEU A 511 0.54 -37.32 34.17
CA LEU A 511 -0.22 -36.08 33.94
C LEU A 511 0.58 -35.05 33.13
N ARG A 512 1.87 -34.88 33.45
CA ARG A 512 2.75 -33.88 32.82
C ARG A 512 3.10 -34.28 31.39
N THR A 513 3.43 -35.55 31.18
CA THR A 513 3.77 -36.13 29.87
C THR A 513 2.55 -36.21 28.98
N SER A 514 1.35 -36.43 29.53
CA SER A 514 0.10 -36.38 28.78
C SER A 514 -0.22 -34.98 28.26
N ALA A 515 0.02 -33.94 29.06
CA ALA A 515 -0.13 -32.56 28.63
C ALA A 515 0.87 -32.18 27.52
N ALA A 516 2.11 -32.65 27.63
CA ALA A 516 3.13 -32.48 26.59
C ALA A 516 2.77 -33.22 25.30
N LEU A 517 2.30 -34.48 25.39
CA LEU A 517 1.82 -35.26 24.23
C LEU A 517 0.64 -34.59 23.54
N LEU A 518 -0.35 -34.08 24.30
CA LEU A 518 -1.48 -33.36 23.72
C LEU A 518 -1.04 -32.17 22.87
N LEU A 519 -0.09 -31.38 23.39
CA LEU A 519 0.43 -30.21 22.67
C LEU A 519 1.22 -30.61 21.41
N LEU A 520 1.98 -31.71 21.46
CA LEU A 520 2.71 -32.23 20.31
C LEU A 520 1.79 -32.89 19.27
N GLU A 521 0.72 -33.58 19.66
CA GLU A 521 -0.28 -34.10 18.72
C GLU A 521 -1.06 -32.97 18.03
N GLN A 522 -1.37 -31.89 18.74
CA GLN A 522 -1.94 -30.68 18.12
C GLN A 522 -0.97 -30.04 17.11
N ALA A 523 0.33 -30.03 17.40
CA ALA A 523 1.35 -29.58 16.46
C ALA A 523 1.44 -30.51 15.23
N SER A 524 1.36 -31.83 15.44
CA SER A 524 1.31 -32.82 14.37
C SER A 524 0.08 -32.63 13.48
N LEU A 525 -1.10 -32.35 14.07
CA LEU A 525 -2.33 -32.11 13.32
C LEU A 525 -2.17 -30.90 12.39
N ARG A 526 -1.65 -29.79 12.91
CA ARG A 526 -1.37 -28.58 12.11
C ARG A 526 -0.41 -28.89 10.95
N ARG A 527 0.66 -29.65 11.21
CA ARG A 527 1.60 -30.08 10.17
C ARG A 527 0.91 -30.91 9.08
N GLN A 528 0.08 -31.88 9.46
CA GLN A 528 -0.65 -32.71 8.51
C GLN A 528 -1.65 -31.90 7.67
N LEU A 529 -2.33 -30.91 8.27
CA LEU A 529 -3.22 -30.00 7.55
C LEU A 529 -2.46 -29.14 6.53
N LEU A 530 -1.25 -28.68 6.85
CA LEU A 530 -0.42 -27.94 5.87
C LEU A 530 0.02 -28.82 4.70
N LEU A 531 0.45 -30.05 4.98
CA LEU A 531 0.83 -31.00 3.94
C LEU A 531 -0.37 -31.36 3.06
N ALA A 532 -1.55 -31.52 3.66
CA ALA A 532 -2.81 -31.73 2.94
C ALA A 532 -3.17 -30.54 2.04
N GLN A 533 -2.96 -29.31 2.48
CA GLN A 533 -3.16 -28.12 1.65
C GLN A 533 -2.22 -28.11 0.44
N ASP A 534 -0.94 -28.41 0.63
CA ASP A 534 0.03 -28.48 -0.47
C ASP A 534 -0.28 -29.63 -1.44
N GLU A 535 -0.71 -30.79 -0.92
CA GLU A 535 -1.11 -31.95 -1.71
C GLU A 535 -2.34 -31.67 -2.58
N VAL A 536 -3.39 -31.09 -2.00
CA VAL A 536 -4.60 -30.66 -2.71
C VAL A 536 -4.27 -29.65 -3.79
N LYS A 537 -3.40 -28.68 -3.46
CA LYS A 537 -2.89 -27.69 -4.40
C LYS A 537 -2.21 -28.38 -5.58
N GLN A 538 -1.23 -29.26 -5.35
CA GLN A 538 -0.53 -29.98 -6.43
C GLN A 538 -1.50 -30.83 -7.27
N ARG A 539 -2.44 -31.54 -6.63
CA ARG A 539 -3.39 -32.42 -7.32
C ARG A 539 -4.37 -31.65 -8.19
N TYR A 540 -4.89 -30.52 -7.69
CA TYR A 540 -5.71 -29.60 -8.47
C TYR A 540 -4.97 -29.08 -9.71
N LEU A 541 -3.71 -28.65 -9.53
CA LEU A 541 -2.89 -28.13 -10.63
C LEU A 541 -2.63 -29.19 -11.71
N ASN A 542 -2.30 -30.41 -11.30
CA ASN A 542 -2.04 -31.50 -12.22
C ASN A 542 -3.31 -31.94 -12.97
N ALA A 543 -4.46 -32.01 -12.31
CA ALA A 543 -5.73 -32.37 -12.95
C ALA A 543 -6.24 -31.28 -13.91
N ALA A 544 -6.05 -30.00 -13.56
CA ALA A 544 -6.35 -28.87 -14.44
C ALA A 544 -5.49 -28.91 -15.72
N ALA A 545 -4.20 -29.28 -15.60
CA ALA A 545 -3.31 -29.46 -16.74
C ALA A 545 -3.67 -30.68 -17.61
N LEU A 546 -4.19 -31.74 -17.00
CA LEU A 546 -4.51 -33.01 -17.66
C LEU A 546 -5.96 -33.13 -18.15
N LYS A 547 -6.83 -32.14 -17.88
CA LYS A 547 -8.29 -32.19 -18.13
C LYS A 547 -8.96 -33.43 -17.55
N ASP A 548 -8.50 -33.88 -16.39
CA ASP A 548 -9.04 -35.07 -15.72
C ASP A 548 -10.33 -34.73 -14.95
N GLY A 549 -11.41 -35.49 -15.18
CA GLY A 549 -12.75 -35.22 -14.65
C GLY A 549 -12.94 -35.58 -13.17
N SER A 550 -11.90 -36.12 -12.52
CA SER A 550 -11.91 -36.60 -11.13
C SER A 550 -12.05 -35.49 -10.08
N ILE A 551 -11.87 -34.22 -10.47
CA ILE A 551 -11.86 -33.06 -9.56
C ILE A 551 -13.01 -32.08 -9.86
N ASN A 552 -13.86 -32.30 -10.86
CA ASN A 552 -14.81 -31.31 -11.39
C ASN A 552 -15.64 -30.55 -10.34
N LYS A 553 -16.14 -31.23 -9.30
CA LYS A 553 -16.95 -30.58 -8.26
C LYS A 553 -16.12 -29.71 -7.31
N ALA A 554 -14.99 -30.23 -6.84
CA ALA A 554 -14.06 -29.47 -6.01
C ALA A 554 -13.37 -28.35 -6.80
N ASP A 555 -13.21 -28.55 -8.12
CA ASP A 555 -12.73 -27.54 -9.06
C ASP A 555 -13.72 -26.39 -9.21
N GLU A 556 -15.03 -26.66 -9.34
CA GLU A 556 -16.06 -25.62 -9.32
C GLU A 556 -16.09 -24.86 -7.98
N THR A 557 -16.09 -25.55 -6.83
CA THR A 557 -16.07 -24.91 -5.50
C THR A 557 -14.81 -24.08 -5.29
N LEU A 558 -13.62 -24.58 -5.67
CA LEU A 558 -12.36 -23.86 -5.54
C LEU A 558 -12.28 -22.67 -6.51
N LYS A 559 -12.72 -22.81 -7.76
CA LYS A 559 -12.85 -21.69 -8.71
C LYS A 559 -13.78 -20.62 -8.19
N GLN A 560 -14.91 -21.01 -7.60
CA GLN A 560 -15.80 -20.08 -6.92
C GLN A 560 -15.10 -19.40 -5.74
N MET A 561 -14.37 -20.13 -4.90
CA MET A 561 -13.66 -19.52 -3.77
C MET A 561 -12.55 -18.56 -4.22
N LEU A 562 -11.77 -18.90 -5.24
CA LEU A 562 -10.76 -18.02 -5.83
C LEU A 562 -11.40 -16.76 -6.45
N ALA A 563 -12.46 -16.93 -7.24
CA ALA A 563 -13.20 -15.81 -7.81
C ALA A 563 -13.85 -14.91 -6.73
N ASN A 564 -14.32 -15.50 -5.63
CA ASN A 564 -14.94 -14.76 -4.52
C ASN A 564 -13.92 -14.30 -3.46
N SER A 565 -12.62 -14.65 -3.56
CA SER A 565 -11.56 -14.19 -2.63
C SER A 565 -10.62 -13.17 -3.24
N GLY A 566 -10.61 -13.03 -4.58
CA GLY A 566 -9.81 -12.04 -5.30
C GLY A 566 -9.96 -10.60 -4.78
N PHE A 567 -11.14 -10.25 -4.27
CA PHE A 567 -11.41 -8.92 -3.69
C PHE A 567 -10.59 -8.61 -2.43
N LEU A 568 -10.18 -9.62 -1.66
CA LEU A 568 -9.34 -9.45 -0.47
C LEU A 568 -7.93 -8.97 -0.86
N SER A 569 -7.54 -9.22 -2.11
CA SER A 569 -6.29 -8.76 -2.68
C SER A 569 -6.46 -7.51 -3.54
N ARG A 570 -7.61 -7.31 -4.20
CA ARG A 570 -7.97 -6.10 -4.95
C ARG A 570 -9.25 -5.47 -4.40
N PRO A 571 -9.17 -4.70 -3.30
CA PRO A 571 -10.36 -4.17 -2.64
C PRO A 571 -11.14 -3.20 -3.54
N ALA A 572 -10.47 -2.54 -4.48
CA ALA A 572 -11.11 -1.64 -5.45
C ALA A 572 -12.14 -2.36 -6.35
N GLU A 573 -12.04 -3.67 -6.59
CA GLU A 573 -13.02 -4.44 -7.38
C GLU A 573 -14.36 -4.65 -6.64
N LEU A 574 -14.44 -4.32 -5.34
CA LEU A 574 -15.69 -4.32 -4.58
C LEU A 574 -16.57 -3.11 -4.85
N LEU A 575 -15.98 -2.04 -5.38
CA LEU A 575 -16.70 -0.84 -5.74
C LEU A 575 -16.97 -0.89 -7.24
N ASP A 576 -18.15 -0.43 -7.63
CA ASP A 576 -18.43 -0.11 -9.02
C ASP A 576 -17.37 0.87 -9.54
N ALA A 577 -17.22 0.97 -10.87
CA ALA A 577 -16.27 1.89 -11.53
C ALA A 577 -16.57 3.40 -11.29
N LYS A 578 -17.40 3.75 -10.30
CA LYS A 578 -17.73 5.12 -9.91
C LYS A 578 -16.85 5.54 -8.73
N GLY A 579 -16.36 6.78 -8.80
CA GLY A 579 -15.49 7.36 -7.78
C GLY A 579 -14.01 7.02 -7.97
N TYR A 580 -13.16 7.70 -7.20
CA TYR A 580 -11.70 7.57 -7.28
C TYR A 580 -11.03 7.77 -5.91
N GLY A 581 -9.76 7.37 -5.83
CA GLY A 581 -8.97 7.47 -4.60
C GLY A 581 -9.55 6.63 -3.46
N LEU A 582 -9.37 7.07 -2.22
CA LEU A 582 -9.95 6.42 -1.04
C LEU A 582 -11.49 6.43 -1.10
N PRO A 583 -12.16 5.34 -0.69
CA PRO A 583 -13.62 5.29 -0.59
C PRO A 583 -14.20 6.38 0.32
N GLN A 584 -15.15 7.15 -0.21
CA GLN A 584 -15.90 8.18 0.50
C GLN A 584 -17.11 7.58 1.26
N PRO A 585 -17.75 8.32 2.19
CA PRO A 585 -18.79 7.76 3.06
C PRO A 585 -19.90 6.97 2.36
N ASP A 586 -20.42 7.46 1.23
CA ASP A 586 -21.46 6.76 0.45
C ASP A 586 -20.94 5.45 -0.15
N GLU A 587 -19.68 5.44 -0.60
CA GLU A 587 -19.00 4.25 -1.14
C GLU A 587 -18.72 3.23 -0.03
N ARG A 588 -18.44 3.69 1.20
CA ARG A 588 -18.21 2.83 2.38
C ARG A 588 -19.47 2.08 2.79
N ALA A 589 -20.64 2.71 2.74
CA ALA A 589 -21.91 2.05 3.04
C ALA A 589 -22.17 0.88 2.07
N HIS A 590 -21.89 1.10 0.78
CA HIS A 590 -21.99 0.04 -0.22
C HIS A 590 -20.94 -1.06 -0.01
N LEU A 591 -19.69 -0.69 0.29
CA LEU A 591 -18.62 -1.63 0.61
C LEU A 591 -18.97 -2.53 1.79
N GLU A 592 -19.56 -1.99 2.85
CA GLU A 592 -19.94 -2.78 4.03
C GLU A 592 -20.93 -3.89 3.63
N GLN A 593 -21.94 -3.56 2.83
CA GLN A 593 -22.89 -4.54 2.32
C GLN A 593 -22.23 -5.60 1.44
N VAL A 594 -21.53 -5.19 0.37
CA VAL A 594 -20.96 -6.12 -0.61
C VAL A 594 -19.88 -7.00 0.03
N SER A 595 -19.05 -6.42 0.90
CA SER A 595 -18.01 -7.19 1.59
C SER A 595 -18.61 -8.20 2.57
N ALA A 596 -19.66 -7.85 3.32
CA ALA A 596 -20.35 -8.78 4.21
C ALA A 596 -21.01 -9.93 3.44
N GLU A 597 -21.65 -9.66 2.29
CA GLU A 597 -22.25 -10.68 1.44
C GLU A 597 -21.20 -11.66 0.88
N ARG A 598 -20.08 -11.13 0.36
CA ARG A 598 -18.98 -11.96 -0.15
C ARG A 598 -18.32 -12.77 0.96
N GLN A 599 -18.15 -12.19 2.15
CA GLN A 599 -17.62 -12.89 3.32
C GLN A 599 -18.54 -14.04 3.76
N ALA A 600 -19.85 -13.81 3.84
CA ALA A 600 -20.82 -14.84 4.17
C ALA A 600 -20.86 -15.97 3.13
N LYS A 601 -20.55 -15.65 1.86
CA LYS A 601 -20.39 -16.64 0.79
C LYS A 601 -19.08 -17.42 0.95
N LEU A 602 -17.96 -16.75 1.24
CA LEU A 602 -16.67 -17.41 1.51
C LEU A 602 -16.75 -18.35 2.71
N LEU A 603 -17.46 -17.97 3.79
CA LEU A 603 -17.67 -18.84 4.94
C LEU A 603 -18.43 -20.13 4.58
N ARG A 604 -19.47 -20.01 3.75
CA ARG A 604 -20.23 -21.17 3.22
C ARG A 604 -19.34 -22.04 2.34
N LEU A 605 -18.67 -21.45 1.35
CA LEU A 605 -17.76 -22.15 0.45
C LEU A 605 -16.61 -22.83 1.20
N SER A 606 -16.05 -22.20 2.24
CA SER A 606 -15.00 -22.80 3.06
C SER A 606 -15.48 -24.03 3.82
N THR A 607 -16.74 -24.04 4.27
CA THR A 607 -17.34 -25.19 4.96
C THR A 607 -17.57 -26.35 3.99
N ASP A 608 -18.06 -26.05 2.78
CA ASP A 608 -18.27 -27.04 1.72
C ASP A 608 -16.93 -27.59 1.21
N LEU A 609 -15.93 -26.72 1.04
CA LEU A 609 -14.60 -27.07 0.59
C LEU A 609 -13.87 -27.98 1.57
N ASP A 610 -13.98 -27.79 2.89
CA ASP A 610 -13.34 -28.71 3.86
C ASP A 610 -13.81 -30.17 3.68
N LYS A 611 -15.09 -30.36 3.38
CA LYS A 611 -15.68 -31.67 3.09
C LYS A 611 -15.19 -32.25 1.75
N GLU A 612 -15.09 -31.41 0.72
CA GLU A 612 -14.66 -31.82 -0.62
C GLU A 612 -13.14 -32.04 -0.73
N VAL A 613 -12.34 -31.21 -0.06
CA VAL A 613 -10.88 -31.32 0.05
C VAL A 613 -10.49 -32.62 0.71
N ARG A 614 -11.18 -33.04 1.78
CA ARG A 614 -10.94 -34.36 2.41
C ARG A 614 -11.10 -35.52 1.41
N ALA A 615 -11.94 -35.38 0.37
CA ALA A 615 -12.09 -36.39 -0.69
C ALA A 615 -10.98 -36.32 -1.77
N LEU A 616 -10.27 -35.20 -1.87
CA LEU A 616 -9.13 -35.00 -2.78
C LEU A 616 -7.79 -35.41 -2.19
N LEU A 617 -7.72 -35.63 -0.88
CA LEU A 617 -6.51 -36.13 -0.24
C LEU A 617 -6.19 -37.56 -0.70
N GLU A 618 -4.91 -37.88 -0.76
CA GLU A 618 -4.47 -39.26 -0.85
C GLU A 618 -5.00 -40.05 0.35
N PRO A 619 -5.37 -41.33 0.15
CA PRO A 619 -5.86 -42.17 1.24
C PRO A 619 -4.89 -42.25 2.43
N SER A 620 -3.58 -42.19 2.16
CA SER A 620 -2.50 -42.11 3.15
C SER A 620 -2.64 -40.87 4.04
N ARG A 621 -2.78 -39.68 3.43
CA ARG A 621 -2.94 -38.39 4.12
C ARG A 621 -4.21 -38.33 4.94
N ALA A 622 -5.34 -38.73 4.35
CA ALA A 622 -6.62 -38.74 5.04
C ALA A 622 -6.59 -39.69 6.25
N LYS A 623 -5.99 -40.87 6.11
CA LYS A 623 -5.78 -41.82 7.21
C LYS A 623 -4.92 -41.22 8.31
N GLU A 624 -3.82 -40.56 7.96
CA GLU A 624 -2.92 -39.96 8.94
C GLU A 624 -3.60 -38.81 9.70
N ILE A 625 -4.32 -37.90 9.03
CA ILE A 625 -5.10 -36.84 9.70
C ILE A 625 -6.11 -37.43 10.69
N ALA A 626 -6.90 -38.41 10.26
CA ALA A 626 -7.87 -39.07 11.12
C ALA A 626 -7.21 -39.77 12.32
N ALA A 627 -6.03 -40.36 12.12
CA ALA A 627 -5.26 -41.01 13.17
C ALA A 627 -4.71 -39.99 14.19
N VAL A 628 -4.26 -38.81 13.73
CA VAL A 628 -3.85 -37.71 14.62
C VAL A 628 -5.06 -37.11 15.36
N GLU A 629 -6.19 -36.88 14.70
CA GLU A 629 -7.43 -36.41 15.35
C GLU A 629 -7.87 -37.38 16.47
N ALA A 630 -7.83 -38.69 16.20
CA ALA A 630 -8.09 -39.73 17.19
C ALA A 630 -7.06 -39.70 18.33
N ASN A 631 -5.78 -39.47 18.02
CA ASN A 631 -4.74 -39.32 19.03
C ASN A 631 -4.99 -38.13 19.96
N VAL A 632 -5.30 -36.95 19.40
CA VAL A 632 -5.62 -35.73 20.16
C VAL A 632 -6.81 -35.97 21.11
N LYS A 633 -7.85 -36.66 20.62
CA LYS A 633 -8.99 -37.04 21.45
C LYS A 633 -8.58 -38.00 22.57
N HIS A 634 -7.86 -39.08 22.24
CA HIS A 634 -7.45 -40.10 23.20
C HIS A 634 -6.57 -39.51 24.32
N ILE A 635 -5.52 -38.76 23.97
CA ILE A 635 -4.64 -38.16 24.97
C ILE A 635 -5.36 -37.08 25.80
N GLY A 636 -6.32 -36.36 25.20
CA GLY A 636 -7.18 -35.42 25.92
C GLY A 636 -8.09 -36.09 26.95
N GLU A 637 -8.65 -37.26 26.63
CA GLU A 637 -9.45 -38.08 27.55
C GLU A 637 -8.59 -38.65 28.68
N HIS A 638 -7.42 -39.21 28.34
CA HIS A 638 -6.45 -39.71 29.30
C HIS A 638 -5.98 -38.62 30.28
N LEU A 639 -5.64 -37.43 29.76
CA LEU A 639 -5.26 -36.28 30.59
C LEU A 639 -6.37 -35.87 31.56
N ARG A 640 -7.63 -35.81 31.10
CA ARG A 640 -8.78 -35.52 31.97
C ARG A 640 -8.98 -36.59 33.04
N ALA A 641 -8.79 -37.86 32.70
CA ALA A 641 -8.89 -38.97 33.66
C ALA A 641 -7.80 -38.88 34.74
N LEU A 642 -6.55 -38.61 34.35
CA LEU A 642 -5.43 -38.41 35.27
C LEU A 642 -5.63 -37.16 36.14
N HIS A 643 -6.12 -36.05 35.58
CA HIS A 643 -6.42 -34.82 36.34
C HIS A 643 -7.51 -35.06 37.38
N LYS A 644 -8.56 -35.80 37.02
CA LYS A 644 -9.61 -36.23 37.95
C LYS A 644 -9.08 -37.13 39.05
N ALA A 645 -8.23 -38.10 38.72
CA ALA A 645 -7.61 -39.00 39.69
C ALA A 645 -6.66 -38.27 40.67
N ALA A 646 -6.05 -37.18 40.23
CA ALA A 646 -5.19 -36.32 41.04
C ALA A 646 -5.96 -35.27 41.89
N GLY A 647 -7.29 -35.31 41.92
CA GLY A 647 -8.12 -34.37 42.69
C GLY A 647 -8.22 -32.97 42.08
N GLY A 648 -7.96 -32.83 40.78
CA GLY A 648 -8.01 -31.55 40.07
C GLY A 648 -9.42 -30.97 39.93
N LEU A 649 -9.51 -29.64 39.85
CA LEU A 649 -10.76 -28.88 39.73
C LEU A 649 -11.55 -29.32 38.48
N GLN A 650 -12.83 -29.65 38.65
CA GLN A 650 -13.77 -29.91 37.56
C GLN A 650 -14.63 -28.66 37.32
N LEU A 651 -14.55 -28.10 36.11
CA LEU A 651 -15.49 -27.09 35.65
C LEU A 651 -16.74 -27.82 35.11
N PRO A 652 -17.96 -27.29 35.36
CA PRO A 652 -19.22 -27.91 34.94
C PRO A 652 -19.38 -28.03 33.43
#